data_AF-A0A2W1BPZ1-F1
#
_entry.id   AF-A0A2W1BPZ1-F1
#
_cell.length_a   1.000
_cell.length_b   1.000
_cell.length_c   1.000
_cell.angle_alpha   90.00
_cell.angle_beta   90.00
_cell.angle_gamma   90.00
#
_symmetry.space_group_name_H-M   'P 1'
#
loop_
_entity.id
_entity.type
_entity.pdbx_description
1 polymer ?
#
loop_
_entity_poly.entity_id
_entity_poly.type
_entity_poly.pdbx_seq_one_letter_code
_entity_poly.pdbx_strand_id
1 'polypeptide(L)'
;MKLLVILSLVAVACHGSTLKHQRRFPDDFLFGTATASYQIEGAWDEDGKGENIWDYMTHTNPTVIRDQSNGDIAADSYHNYKRDVEMMWELGLDAYRFSMSWSRILPTGMANEVNPAGIEFYNNYINEMLKYNIEPMVTLYHWDLPQKLQELGGFTNPLISDWFEDYARVVFENFGDRVKYFITFNEPREICYEGYGSNTKAPILNATGVGTYLCAKHLVLAHAKAYHLYDKEFRASQGGECGITISVNWFGPATETAEDEFAAELMRQAQWGIYAHPIFSAEGGFPSELSERIAEKSAQQGFPWSRLPEFTDEEKALAKGASDFFGVNHYTAYLVSASEHKSYPVPSMLDDVGAGSYVPDDWPKSASSWLTLAPDSIHKALTHLNTIYNKPVFYITENGWSTDESRDLIDDDRITYYRASMESLLNCLDSGINLKGYMAWSLMDNFEWMEGYIERFGLYHVDFSDPARTRTPRKSAFVYKHIVKHRYVDYEYQPDLAVACHGSTSKHGRRFPDDFLFGTATAAYQVEGAWNKDGKGENIWDHMTHTNPTVIRDQSNGDIAADSYHNYKRDIEMMRELGLDAYRFSMSWTRILPTGMANEVNPAGIEFYNHFINEMLKYNITPLVTLYHWDMPQKLQELGGLANPLFTGWFEDYARVVFENFGDRVKMFITFNEPREICYQGYGADLKAPILNSTAVGTYLCAKNLVMAHARAYHLYDKEFRATQGGQCGITISVNWFGPVTDSAEDAVAAEIKKQGEWGLYAHPIFSTEGGFPKELSQKIAEKSAAQGYRRSRLPEFTEEEKAFVRGASDFFGVNHYTAKLISATKFKKPVPVPSFLDDMDVGEFIPDRWMAAASEWLKLAPNSLYNALTYLKEKYNNPVFYITENGWSTFKDRGLHDYDRIIYYRASMESVLKCLDDGVNLKGYMAWSLMDNFEWMQGYVERFGLYQVDFSDPARTRTPRKSAFVYKHIVKHRYVDYEYLPESMTMTIDDGH
;
A
#
# COMPACT_ATOMS: atom_id res chain seq x y z
N MET A 1 21.23 -60.95 -20.97
CA MET A 1 20.70 -61.18 -19.61
C MET A 1 21.90 -61.18 -18.68
N LYS A 2 22.02 -60.49 -17.53
CA LYS A 2 21.28 -59.44 -16.76
C LYS A 2 22.35 -58.91 -15.74
N LEU A 3 22.37 -57.72 -15.13
CA LEU A 3 21.50 -56.53 -15.03
C LEU A 3 22.40 -55.35 -14.50
N LEU A 4 22.10 -54.07 -14.80
CA LEU A 4 22.79 -52.83 -14.31
C LEU A 4 24.28 -52.65 -14.72
N VAL A 5 24.83 -51.52 -15.16
CA VAL A 5 24.38 -50.13 -15.49
C VAL A 5 23.78 -49.27 -14.37
N ILE A 6 24.27 -48.01 -14.28
CA ILE A 6 23.78 -46.86 -13.49
C ILE A 6 24.18 -46.84 -11.99
N LEU A 7 25.35 -46.23 -11.69
CA LEU A 7 25.60 -45.33 -10.52
C LEU A 7 27.09 -44.93 -10.43
N SER A 8 27.61 -44.14 -11.38
CA SER A 8 29.03 -43.71 -11.37
C SER A 8 29.33 -42.38 -12.11
N LEU A 9 28.33 -41.54 -12.37
CA LEU A 9 28.48 -40.30 -13.15
C LEU A 9 27.76 -39.08 -12.52
N VAL A 10 27.67 -39.05 -11.18
CA VAL A 10 27.12 -37.90 -10.42
C VAL A 10 28.05 -37.61 -9.23
N ALA A 11 29.26 -37.13 -9.53
CA ALA A 11 30.19 -36.56 -8.54
C ALA A 11 31.30 -35.78 -9.27
N VAL A 12 31.03 -34.51 -9.57
CA VAL A 12 31.92 -33.34 -9.77
C VAL A 12 31.18 -32.38 -10.71
N ALA A 13 30.20 -31.68 -10.13
CA ALA A 13 29.73 -30.39 -10.60
C ALA A 13 29.79 -29.49 -9.37
N CYS A 14 30.97 -28.90 -9.12
CA CYS A 14 31.13 -27.94 -8.04
C CYS A 14 30.15 -26.78 -8.26
N HIS A 15 29.60 -26.23 -7.18
CA HIS A 15 28.64 -25.15 -7.23
C HIS A 15 29.26 -23.88 -7.81
N GLY A 16 29.23 -23.75 -9.13
CA GLY A 16 29.06 -22.44 -9.73
C GLY A 16 27.64 -22.00 -9.39
N SER A 17 27.51 -21.07 -8.45
CA SER A 17 26.28 -20.30 -8.31
C SER A 17 26.07 -19.58 -9.63
N THR A 18 25.16 -20.10 -10.46
CA THR A 18 24.65 -19.36 -11.60
C THR A 18 23.94 -18.13 -11.07
N LEU A 19 24.66 -17.01 -11.07
CA LEU A 19 24.07 -15.69 -11.23
C LEU A 19 23.01 -15.84 -12.33
N LYS A 20 21.72 -15.83 -11.96
CA LYS A 20 20.65 -15.69 -12.95
C LYS A 20 20.94 -14.39 -13.66
N HIS A 21 21.32 -14.46 -14.92
CA HIS A 21 21.57 -13.27 -15.72
C HIS A 21 20.24 -12.52 -15.79
N GLN A 22 20.15 -11.40 -15.08
CA GLN A 22 18.91 -10.64 -14.95
C GLN A 22 18.59 -10.07 -16.33
N ARG A 23 17.41 -10.39 -16.87
CA ARG A 23 16.96 -9.88 -18.18
C ARG A 23 16.89 -8.35 -18.06
N ARG A 24 17.52 -7.65 -19.00
CA ARG A 24 17.61 -6.18 -19.02
C ARG A 24 17.04 -5.65 -20.31
N PHE A 25 16.39 -4.49 -20.24
CA PHE A 25 16.04 -3.71 -21.41
C PHE A 25 17.30 -3.09 -22.03
N PRO A 26 17.36 -2.92 -23.36
CA PRO A 26 18.43 -2.22 -24.04
C PRO A 26 18.66 -0.81 -23.47
N ASP A 27 19.89 -0.31 -23.56
CA ASP A 27 20.22 1.04 -23.10
C ASP A 27 19.57 2.14 -23.96
N ASP A 28 19.20 1.83 -25.22
CA ASP A 28 18.47 2.70 -26.15
C ASP A 28 16.93 2.54 -26.10
N PHE A 29 16.40 1.74 -25.17
CA PHE A 29 14.96 1.54 -25.01
C PHE A 29 14.32 2.73 -24.28
N LEU A 30 13.31 3.37 -24.87
CA LEU A 30 12.67 4.53 -24.25
C LEU A 30 11.65 4.11 -23.17
N PHE A 31 11.80 4.62 -21.96
CA PHE A 31 10.77 4.56 -20.92
C PHE A 31 10.06 5.91 -20.76
N GLY A 32 8.74 5.88 -20.68
CA GLY A 32 7.94 7.09 -20.50
C GLY A 32 6.58 6.85 -19.87
N THR A 33 5.80 7.91 -19.78
CA THR A 33 4.38 7.88 -19.40
C THR A 33 3.56 8.56 -20.47
N ALA A 34 2.24 8.36 -20.44
CA ALA A 34 1.33 9.01 -21.37
C ALA A 34 0.05 9.56 -20.72
N THR A 35 -0.57 10.54 -21.40
CA THR A 35 -1.87 11.17 -21.05
C THR A 35 -2.58 11.72 -22.31
N ALA A 36 -3.87 12.05 -22.21
CA ALA A 36 -4.62 12.78 -23.25
C ALA A 36 -5.06 14.18 -22.81
N SER A 37 -5.11 15.12 -23.75
CA SER A 37 -5.57 16.51 -23.64
C SER A 37 -6.85 16.62 -22.82
N TYR A 38 -7.95 16.04 -23.30
CA TYR A 38 -9.26 16.14 -22.63
C TYR A 38 -9.28 15.51 -21.23
N GLN A 39 -8.44 14.51 -20.99
CA GLN A 39 -8.42 13.79 -19.71
C GLN A 39 -7.67 14.55 -18.61
N ILE A 40 -6.69 15.41 -18.95
CA ILE A 40 -5.81 16.08 -17.97
C ILE A 40 -5.76 17.61 -18.04
N GLU A 41 -6.04 18.25 -19.18
CA GLU A 41 -5.79 19.70 -19.33
C GLU A 41 -6.74 20.56 -18.51
N GLY A 42 -8.05 20.33 -18.61
CA GLY A 42 -9.06 21.27 -18.14
C GLY A 42 -9.11 22.55 -18.97
N ALA A 43 -9.53 23.65 -18.34
CA ALA A 43 -9.58 24.99 -18.92
C ALA A 43 -10.30 24.99 -20.29
N TRP A 44 -11.53 24.45 -20.30
CA TRP A 44 -12.24 24.08 -21.54
C TRP A 44 -12.69 25.28 -22.40
N ASP A 45 -12.96 26.43 -21.79
CA ASP A 45 -13.38 27.69 -22.44
C ASP A 45 -12.39 28.85 -22.22
N GLU A 46 -11.23 28.58 -21.61
CA GLU A 46 -10.20 29.58 -21.34
C GLU A 46 -9.33 29.88 -22.58
N ASP A 47 -8.77 31.10 -22.59
CA ASP A 47 -7.82 31.59 -23.61
C ASP A 47 -8.22 31.30 -25.06
N GLY A 48 -9.54 31.34 -25.33
CA GLY A 48 -10.11 31.17 -26.66
C GLY A 48 -10.16 29.74 -27.19
N LYS A 49 -10.00 28.71 -26.35
CA LYS A 49 -10.29 27.32 -26.74
C LYS A 49 -11.73 27.18 -27.26
N GLY A 50 -11.90 26.41 -28.33
CA GLY A 50 -13.21 26.02 -28.86
C GLY A 50 -13.79 24.77 -28.19
N GLU A 51 -15.10 24.61 -28.29
CA GLU A 51 -15.84 23.41 -27.89
C GLU A 51 -15.46 22.20 -28.78
N ASN A 52 -15.18 21.06 -28.15
CA ASN A 52 -15.00 19.76 -28.79
C ASN A 52 -16.19 18.82 -28.52
N ILE A 53 -16.21 17.65 -29.16
CA ILE A 53 -17.32 16.68 -29.06
C ILE A 53 -17.56 16.14 -27.64
N TRP A 54 -16.54 16.13 -26.76
CA TRP A 54 -16.70 15.72 -25.36
C TRP A 54 -17.20 16.86 -24.47
N ASP A 55 -16.74 18.09 -24.67
CA ASP A 55 -17.31 19.29 -24.02
C ASP A 55 -18.83 19.31 -24.30
N TYR A 56 -19.21 19.33 -25.58
CA TYR A 56 -20.60 19.37 -26.03
C TYR A 56 -21.43 18.22 -25.47
N MET A 57 -20.93 16.98 -25.52
CA MET A 57 -21.66 15.80 -25.06
C MET A 57 -21.87 15.82 -23.54
N THR A 58 -20.84 16.14 -22.75
CA THR A 58 -20.94 16.15 -21.29
C THR A 58 -21.77 17.32 -20.78
N HIS A 59 -21.76 18.47 -21.45
CA HIS A 59 -22.59 19.63 -21.09
C HIS A 59 -24.06 19.43 -21.48
N THR A 60 -24.34 18.88 -22.66
CA THR A 60 -25.73 18.69 -23.13
C THR A 60 -26.40 17.44 -22.58
N ASN A 61 -25.63 16.42 -22.19
CA ASN A 61 -26.17 15.18 -21.61
C ASN A 61 -25.22 14.56 -20.55
N PRO A 62 -25.09 15.15 -19.34
CA PRO A 62 -24.20 14.64 -18.30
C PRO A 62 -24.44 13.17 -17.90
N THR A 63 -25.66 12.66 -18.10
CA THR A 63 -26.03 11.29 -17.66
C THR A 63 -25.40 10.17 -18.49
N VAL A 64 -24.66 10.49 -19.57
CA VAL A 64 -23.83 9.50 -20.27
C VAL A 64 -22.56 9.17 -19.51
N ILE A 65 -22.09 10.07 -18.64
CA ILE A 65 -20.95 9.85 -17.75
C ILE A 65 -21.49 9.22 -16.46
N ARG A 66 -20.85 8.13 -16.00
CA ARG A 66 -21.38 7.28 -14.93
C ARG A 66 -21.50 7.98 -13.58
N ASP A 67 -20.63 8.94 -13.28
CA ASP A 67 -20.70 9.83 -12.11
C ASP A 67 -21.32 11.21 -12.41
N GLN A 68 -21.72 11.46 -13.66
CA GLN A 68 -22.27 12.72 -14.17
C GLN A 68 -21.30 13.91 -14.13
N SER A 69 -19.99 13.64 -14.05
CA SER A 69 -18.94 14.66 -14.11
C SER A 69 -18.53 15.04 -15.54
N ASN A 70 -17.62 16.00 -15.69
CA ASN A 70 -17.09 16.45 -16.97
C ASN A 70 -15.57 16.76 -16.91
N GLY A 71 -14.99 17.06 -18.07
CA GLY A 71 -13.56 17.34 -18.25
C GLY A 71 -13.17 18.82 -18.06
N ASP A 72 -14.11 19.70 -17.67
CA ASP A 72 -13.94 21.17 -17.69
C ASP A 72 -12.68 21.66 -16.96
N ILE A 73 -12.34 20.96 -15.86
CA ILE A 73 -11.15 21.23 -15.04
C ILE A 73 -10.19 20.02 -15.07
N ALA A 74 -10.68 18.78 -15.12
CA ALA A 74 -9.84 17.58 -15.15
C ALA A 74 -8.75 17.58 -14.04
N ALA A 75 -7.51 17.21 -14.39
CA ALA A 75 -6.34 17.35 -13.53
C ALA A 75 -5.73 18.77 -13.54
N ASP A 76 -6.34 19.74 -14.26
CA ASP A 76 -5.90 21.13 -14.36
C ASP A 76 -4.45 21.30 -14.87
N SER A 77 -4.03 20.46 -15.81
CA SER A 77 -2.67 20.48 -16.34
C SER A 77 -2.40 21.71 -17.22
N TYR A 78 -3.45 22.39 -17.71
CA TYR A 78 -3.31 23.67 -18.40
C TYR A 78 -2.57 24.69 -17.52
N HIS A 79 -2.93 24.76 -16.24
CA HIS A 79 -2.28 25.62 -15.26
C HIS A 79 -1.07 24.96 -14.57
N ASN A 80 -1.07 23.63 -14.43
CA ASN A 80 -0.11 22.89 -13.60
C ASN A 80 1.01 22.16 -14.36
N TYR A 81 1.13 22.30 -15.69
CA TYR A 81 2.08 21.54 -16.54
C TYR A 81 3.52 21.48 -15.99
N LYS A 82 4.01 22.51 -15.27
CA LYS A 82 5.35 22.50 -14.65
C LYS A 82 5.50 21.44 -13.56
N ARG A 83 4.47 21.24 -12.74
CA ARG A 83 4.44 20.14 -11.76
C ARG A 83 4.35 18.80 -12.48
N ASP A 84 3.62 18.75 -13.58
CA ASP A 84 3.47 17.52 -14.36
C ASP A 84 4.79 17.09 -15.00
N VAL A 85 5.57 18.02 -15.56
CA VAL A 85 6.95 17.75 -16.01
C VAL A 85 7.88 17.39 -14.85
N GLU A 86 7.73 18.03 -13.68
CA GLU A 86 8.53 17.67 -12.50
C GLU A 86 8.29 16.20 -12.08
N MET A 87 7.06 15.67 -12.20
CA MET A 87 6.77 14.24 -11.98
C MET A 87 7.48 13.32 -12.98
N MET A 88 7.53 13.72 -14.26
CA MET A 88 8.27 12.96 -15.28
C MET A 88 9.77 12.89 -14.95
N TRP A 89 10.35 14.00 -14.50
CA TRP A 89 11.73 14.07 -14.04
C TRP A 89 11.95 13.28 -12.73
N GLU A 90 11.02 13.34 -11.78
CA GLU A 90 11.04 12.54 -10.55
C GLU A 90 11.06 11.03 -10.85
N LEU A 91 10.29 10.57 -11.84
CA LEU A 91 10.26 9.18 -12.31
C LEU A 91 11.53 8.79 -13.09
N GLY A 92 12.26 9.76 -13.65
CA GLY A 92 13.45 9.54 -14.46
C GLY A 92 13.15 9.07 -15.89
N LEU A 93 12.06 9.56 -16.48
CA LEU A 93 11.60 9.16 -17.81
C LEU A 93 12.51 9.66 -18.93
N ASP A 94 12.68 8.85 -19.98
CA ASP A 94 13.35 9.22 -21.23
C ASP A 94 12.40 10.05 -22.14
N ALA A 95 11.10 9.75 -22.11
CA ALA A 95 10.10 10.34 -23.01
C ALA A 95 8.74 10.58 -22.31
N TYR A 96 7.92 11.45 -22.90
CA TYR A 96 6.53 11.64 -22.49
C TYR A 96 5.60 11.80 -23.69
N ARG A 97 4.54 10.99 -23.73
CA ARG A 97 3.53 11.04 -24.78
C ARG A 97 2.30 11.81 -24.31
N PHE A 98 1.96 12.89 -25.01
CA PHE A 98 0.76 13.67 -24.74
C PHE A 98 0.05 14.01 -26.05
N SER A 99 -1.24 14.32 -25.99
CA SER A 99 -1.96 14.88 -27.14
C SER A 99 -2.11 16.39 -27.05
N MET A 100 -2.16 17.03 -28.22
CA MET A 100 -2.59 18.41 -28.37
C MET A 100 -4.08 18.44 -28.64
N SER A 101 -4.81 19.39 -28.05
CA SER A 101 -6.21 19.57 -28.34
C SER A 101 -6.42 20.39 -29.61
N TRP A 102 -7.01 19.77 -30.62
CA TRP A 102 -7.34 20.43 -31.88
C TRP A 102 -8.20 21.67 -31.62
N SER A 103 -9.20 21.58 -30.73
CA SER A 103 -10.06 22.72 -30.41
C SER A 103 -9.37 23.84 -29.62
N ARG A 104 -8.23 23.57 -28.95
CA ARG A 104 -7.41 24.60 -28.31
C ARG A 104 -6.51 25.32 -29.30
N ILE A 105 -5.97 24.61 -30.30
CA ILE A 105 -5.09 25.19 -31.35
C ILE A 105 -5.92 25.89 -32.44
N LEU A 106 -7.00 25.28 -32.92
CA LEU A 106 -7.92 25.80 -33.93
C LEU A 106 -9.35 25.84 -33.35
N PRO A 107 -9.79 26.96 -32.73
CA PRO A 107 -11.10 27.05 -32.05
C PRO A 107 -12.33 26.87 -32.96
N THR A 108 -12.15 26.98 -34.26
CA THR A 108 -13.18 26.69 -35.28
C THR A 108 -13.00 25.31 -35.94
N GLY A 109 -11.92 24.61 -35.62
CA GLY A 109 -11.41 23.44 -36.34
C GLY A 109 -10.63 23.77 -37.62
N MET A 110 -10.67 25.01 -38.09
CA MET A 110 -10.11 25.42 -39.40
C MET A 110 -8.85 26.28 -39.24
N ALA A 111 -7.84 26.05 -40.09
CA ALA A 111 -6.54 26.72 -40.02
C ALA A 111 -6.57 28.24 -40.31
N ASN A 112 -7.71 28.81 -40.72
CA ASN A 112 -7.87 30.25 -40.86
C ASN A 112 -7.94 31.01 -39.52
N GLU A 113 -8.06 30.30 -38.39
CA GLU A 113 -8.14 30.87 -37.05
C GLU A 113 -7.31 30.02 -36.08
N VAL A 114 -6.01 30.33 -36.01
CA VAL A 114 -5.07 29.73 -35.05
C VAL A 114 -5.10 30.52 -33.75
N ASN A 115 -5.27 29.84 -32.61
CA ASN A 115 -5.21 30.44 -31.28
C ASN A 115 -3.75 30.62 -30.81
N PRO A 116 -3.24 31.86 -30.65
CA PRO A 116 -1.87 32.07 -30.20
C PRO A 116 -1.61 31.57 -28.77
N ALA A 117 -2.60 31.63 -27.88
CA ALA A 117 -2.45 31.19 -26.49
C ALA A 117 -2.40 29.65 -26.38
N GLY A 118 -3.18 28.94 -27.20
CA GLY A 118 -3.06 27.49 -27.35
C GLY A 118 -1.67 27.07 -27.88
N ILE A 119 -1.14 27.81 -28.86
CA ILE A 119 0.23 27.61 -29.36
C ILE A 119 1.28 27.91 -28.26
N GLU A 120 1.11 28.98 -27.48
CA GLU A 120 2.01 29.34 -26.39
C GLU A 120 2.01 28.29 -25.25
N PHE A 121 0.85 27.76 -24.88
CA PHE A 121 0.73 26.67 -23.89
C PHE A 121 1.56 25.45 -24.28
N TYR A 122 1.35 24.88 -25.47
CA TYR A 122 2.11 23.70 -25.89
C TYR A 122 3.59 23.99 -26.11
N ASN A 123 3.95 25.20 -26.56
CA ASN A 123 5.35 25.63 -26.61
C ASN A 123 6.00 25.62 -25.22
N ASN A 124 5.31 26.17 -24.21
CA ASN A 124 5.78 26.18 -22.84
C ASN A 124 5.89 24.77 -22.26
N TYR A 125 4.93 23.88 -22.55
CA TYR A 125 4.96 22.49 -22.08
C TYR A 125 6.14 21.71 -22.67
N ILE A 126 6.33 21.80 -24.00
CA ILE A 126 7.48 21.19 -24.72
C ILE A 126 8.81 21.75 -24.21
N ASN A 127 8.92 23.06 -24.01
CA ASN A 127 10.15 23.69 -23.53
C ASN A 127 10.50 23.27 -22.09
N GLU A 128 9.50 23.10 -21.22
CA GLU A 128 9.72 22.61 -19.85
C GLU A 128 10.13 21.12 -19.84
N MET A 129 9.57 20.26 -20.70
CA MET A 129 10.02 18.87 -20.87
C MET A 129 11.49 18.79 -21.31
N LEU A 130 11.85 19.52 -22.36
CA LEU A 130 13.20 19.51 -22.92
C LEU A 130 14.25 20.06 -21.95
N LYS A 131 13.88 20.97 -21.06
CA LYS A 131 14.74 21.46 -19.97
C LYS A 131 15.22 20.34 -19.03
N TYR A 132 14.46 19.25 -18.90
CA TYR A 132 14.85 18.05 -18.14
C TYR A 132 15.33 16.88 -19.01
N ASN A 133 15.48 17.09 -20.33
CA ASN A 133 15.82 16.09 -21.35
C ASN A 133 14.76 14.98 -21.52
N ILE A 134 13.48 15.31 -21.32
CA ILE A 134 12.36 14.40 -21.62
C ILE A 134 11.95 14.63 -23.07
N GLU A 135 12.00 13.58 -23.90
CA GLU A 135 11.64 13.66 -25.32
C GLU A 135 10.11 13.69 -25.51
N PRO A 136 9.55 14.73 -26.17
CA PRO A 136 8.11 14.86 -26.38
C PRO A 136 7.63 13.97 -27.55
N MET A 137 6.67 13.08 -27.26
CA MET A 137 5.96 12.26 -28.24
C MET A 137 4.53 12.78 -28.45
N VAL A 138 4.34 13.63 -29.45
CA VAL A 138 3.10 14.39 -29.64
C VAL A 138 2.06 13.58 -30.42
N THR A 139 0.88 13.41 -29.83
CA THR A 139 -0.31 12.89 -30.51
C THR A 139 -1.17 14.06 -31.02
N LEU A 140 -1.39 14.15 -32.33
CA LEU A 140 -2.15 15.25 -32.95
C LEU A 140 -3.64 15.18 -32.60
N TYR A 141 -4.22 13.97 -32.58
CA TYR A 141 -5.64 13.76 -32.28
C TYR A 141 -5.85 12.66 -31.24
N HIS A 142 -6.54 13.00 -30.14
CA HIS A 142 -6.92 12.06 -29.10
C HIS A 142 -8.39 12.28 -28.69
N TRP A 143 -9.27 11.97 -29.65
CA TRP A 143 -10.73 11.88 -29.49
C TRP A 143 -11.47 13.20 -29.25
N ASP A 144 -10.79 14.35 -29.32
CA ASP A 144 -11.30 15.68 -29.01
C ASP A 144 -11.55 16.55 -30.26
N LEU A 145 -12.32 16.01 -31.23
CA LEU A 145 -12.71 16.71 -32.45
C LEU A 145 -13.45 18.04 -32.13
N PRO A 146 -13.09 19.17 -32.76
CA PRO A 146 -13.85 20.41 -32.65
C PRO A 146 -15.31 20.22 -33.07
N GLN A 147 -16.26 20.64 -32.24
CA GLN A 147 -17.69 20.34 -32.40
C GLN A 147 -18.24 20.81 -33.76
N LYS A 148 -17.77 21.95 -34.28
CA LYS A 148 -18.13 22.47 -35.60
C LYS A 148 -17.78 21.53 -36.77
N LEU A 149 -16.73 20.71 -36.64
CA LEU A 149 -16.40 19.70 -37.66
C LEU A 149 -17.32 18.48 -37.52
N GLN A 150 -17.75 18.14 -36.31
CA GLN A 150 -18.74 17.09 -36.06
C GLN A 150 -20.11 17.46 -36.64
N GLU A 151 -20.53 18.73 -36.55
CA GLU A 151 -21.76 19.24 -37.18
C GLU A 151 -21.74 19.10 -38.72
N LEU A 152 -20.56 19.08 -39.33
CA LEU A 152 -20.35 18.80 -40.76
C LEU A 152 -20.21 17.30 -41.07
N GLY A 153 -20.41 16.41 -40.11
CA GLY A 153 -20.34 14.95 -40.24
C GLY A 153 -19.07 14.30 -39.71
N GLY A 154 -18.12 15.08 -39.18
CA GLY A 154 -16.88 14.59 -38.58
C GLY A 154 -16.13 13.61 -39.47
N PHE A 155 -15.65 12.50 -38.91
CA PHE A 155 -14.90 11.47 -39.64
C PHE A 155 -15.71 10.72 -40.71
N THR A 156 -17.04 10.82 -40.72
CA THR A 156 -17.85 10.28 -41.82
C THR A 156 -17.90 11.20 -43.05
N ASN A 157 -17.41 12.42 -42.95
CA ASN A 157 -17.24 13.34 -44.08
C ASN A 157 -15.84 13.17 -44.71
N PRO A 158 -15.70 12.94 -46.04
CA PRO A 158 -14.39 12.78 -46.68
C PRO A 158 -13.45 13.99 -46.53
N LEU A 159 -14.00 15.20 -46.38
CA LEU A 159 -13.22 16.44 -46.21
C LEU A 159 -12.47 16.51 -44.87
N ILE A 160 -12.80 15.64 -43.89
CA ILE A 160 -12.03 15.53 -42.64
C ILE A 160 -10.55 15.27 -42.89
N SER A 161 -10.23 14.60 -43.99
CA SER A 161 -8.86 14.26 -44.37
C SER A 161 -8.07 15.49 -44.83
N ASP A 162 -8.73 16.49 -45.42
CA ASP A 162 -8.12 17.77 -45.78
C ASP A 162 -8.00 18.68 -44.54
N TRP A 163 -9.06 18.78 -43.73
CA TRP A 163 -9.06 19.60 -42.51
C TRP A 163 -8.04 19.12 -41.47
N PHE A 164 -7.81 17.81 -41.39
CA PHE A 164 -6.76 17.24 -40.54
C PHE A 164 -5.35 17.47 -41.11
N GLU A 165 -5.17 17.51 -42.44
CA GLU A 165 -3.90 17.89 -43.06
C GLU A 165 -3.56 19.36 -42.76
N ASP A 166 -4.55 20.26 -42.87
CA ASP A 166 -4.42 21.68 -42.49
C ASP A 166 -4.07 21.86 -41.00
N TYR A 167 -4.69 21.08 -40.11
CA TYR A 167 -4.36 21.09 -38.67
C TYR A 167 -2.95 20.54 -38.40
N ALA A 168 -2.59 19.41 -39.00
CA ALA A 168 -1.26 18.81 -38.88
C ALA A 168 -0.16 19.78 -39.34
N ARG A 169 -0.40 20.53 -40.42
CA ARG A 169 0.50 21.59 -40.90
C ARG A 169 0.78 22.63 -39.81
N VAL A 170 -0.26 23.17 -39.17
CA VAL A 170 -0.10 24.15 -38.07
C VAL A 170 0.70 23.56 -36.91
N VAL A 171 0.49 22.29 -36.55
CA VAL A 171 1.27 21.59 -35.52
C VAL A 171 2.75 21.45 -35.93
N PHE A 172 3.04 20.97 -37.14
CA PHE A 172 4.41 20.77 -37.61
C PHE A 172 5.19 22.10 -37.75
N GLU A 173 4.53 23.17 -38.20
CA GLU A 173 5.13 24.52 -38.32
C GLU A 173 5.52 25.11 -36.96
N ASN A 174 4.75 24.86 -35.90
CA ASN A 174 4.94 25.51 -34.60
C ASN A 174 5.77 24.70 -33.59
N PHE A 175 5.86 23.37 -33.75
CA PHE A 175 6.47 22.49 -32.73
C PHE A 175 7.51 21.50 -33.26
N GLY A 176 7.54 21.23 -34.57
CA GLY A 176 8.42 20.20 -35.13
C GLY A 176 9.91 20.56 -35.17
N ASP A 177 10.26 21.82 -34.91
CA ASP A 177 11.64 22.21 -34.63
C ASP A 177 12.21 21.42 -33.42
N ARG A 178 11.37 21.19 -32.41
CA ARG A 178 11.71 20.52 -31.15
C ARG A 178 11.23 19.07 -31.06
N VAL A 179 10.02 18.77 -31.52
CA VAL A 179 9.42 17.43 -31.43
C VAL A 179 10.04 16.47 -32.45
N LYS A 180 10.40 15.25 -32.03
CA LYS A 180 10.93 14.20 -32.93
C LYS A 180 10.03 12.98 -33.11
N TYR A 181 8.96 12.84 -32.31
CA TYR A 181 7.98 11.77 -32.48
C TYR A 181 6.57 12.34 -32.63
N PHE A 182 5.96 12.13 -33.79
CA PHE A 182 4.58 12.50 -34.08
C PHE A 182 3.70 11.26 -34.25
N ILE A 183 2.55 11.27 -33.59
CA ILE A 183 1.47 10.29 -33.73
C ILE A 183 0.26 11.03 -34.31
N THR A 184 -0.26 10.65 -35.47
CA THR A 184 -1.40 11.37 -36.06
C THR A 184 -2.70 11.14 -35.28
N PHE A 185 -3.01 9.88 -34.98
CA PHE A 185 -4.23 9.47 -34.28
C PHE A 185 -3.90 8.52 -33.14
N ASN A 186 -4.53 8.73 -31.98
CA ASN A 186 -4.72 7.67 -31.00
C ASN A 186 -5.94 6.82 -31.35
N GLU A 187 -5.77 5.50 -31.34
CA GLU A 187 -6.87 4.54 -31.20
C GLU A 187 -8.06 4.72 -32.19
N PRO A 188 -7.83 4.47 -33.49
CA PRO A 188 -8.85 4.61 -34.53
C PRO A 188 -10.13 3.79 -34.31
N ARG A 189 -10.06 2.66 -33.61
CA ARG A 189 -11.23 1.83 -33.28
C ARG A 189 -12.16 2.58 -32.33
N GLU A 190 -11.62 3.21 -31.32
CA GLU A 190 -12.35 3.96 -30.30
C GLU A 190 -12.99 5.22 -30.94
N ILE A 191 -12.30 5.85 -31.88
CA ILE A 191 -12.87 6.93 -32.71
C ILE A 191 -14.02 6.41 -33.58
N CYS A 192 -13.79 5.38 -34.39
CA CYS A 192 -14.70 4.98 -35.46
C CYS A 192 -15.78 4.00 -35.03
N TYR A 193 -15.42 2.91 -34.35
CA TYR A 193 -16.39 1.95 -33.84
C TYR A 193 -17.12 2.51 -32.62
N GLU A 194 -16.41 3.04 -31.62
CA GLU A 194 -17.09 3.47 -30.40
C GLU A 194 -17.83 4.81 -30.51
N GLY A 195 -17.27 5.77 -31.24
CA GLY A 195 -17.91 7.07 -31.50
C GLY A 195 -19.01 7.06 -32.58
N TYR A 196 -18.79 6.40 -33.72
CA TYR A 196 -19.75 6.39 -34.85
C TYR A 196 -20.54 5.09 -35.00
N GLY A 197 -19.94 3.95 -34.68
CA GLY A 197 -20.56 2.62 -34.80
C GLY A 197 -21.34 2.15 -33.58
N SER A 198 -21.21 2.82 -32.44
CA SER A 198 -21.85 2.44 -31.18
C SER A 198 -22.27 3.70 -30.38
N ASN A 199 -22.55 3.53 -29.10
CA ASN A 199 -22.93 4.57 -28.16
C ASN A 199 -21.98 4.68 -26.94
N THR A 200 -20.72 4.24 -27.04
CA THR A 200 -19.78 4.16 -25.90
C THR A 200 -18.67 5.22 -25.87
N LYS A 201 -18.54 6.09 -26.88
CA LYS A 201 -17.68 7.28 -26.87
C LYS A 201 -18.36 8.44 -27.61
N ALA A 202 -17.93 9.69 -27.37
CA ALA A 202 -18.36 10.82 -28.19
C ALA A 202 -18.03 10.55 -29.68
N PRO A 203 -18.91 10.91 -30.64
CA PRO A 203 -20.16 11.67 -30.49
C PRO A 203 -21.43 10.84 -30.22
N ILE A 204 -21.33 9.53 -29.90
CA ILE A 204 -22.46 8.62 -29.65
C ILE A 204 -23.46 8.60 -30.84
N LEU A 205 -22.96 8.48 -32.08
CA LEU A 205 -23.84 8.52 -33.26
C LEU A 205 -24.66 7.23 -33.45
N ASN A 206 -24.16 6.09 -32.98
CA ASN A 206 -24.81 4.78 -33.06
C ASN A 206 -25.25 4.36 -34.48
N ALA A 207 -24.48 4.74 -35.51
CA ALA A 207 -24.71 4.41 -36.91
C ALA A 207 -24.12 3.02 -37.27
N THR A 208 -24.53 1.99 -36.51
CA THR A 208 -23.91 0.65 -36.43
C THR A 208 -23.54 0.01 -37.76
N GLY A 209 -24.36 0.19 -38.80
CA GLY A 209 -24.17 -0.45 -40.10
C GLY A 209 -23.09 0.15 -40.99
N VAL A 210 -22.80 1.46 -40.88
CA VAL A 210 -21.98 2.20 -41.87
C VAL A 210 -21.02 3.23 -41.26
N GLY A 211 -21.29 3.76 -40.07
CA GLY A 211 -20.51 4.84 -39.46
C GLY A 211 -19.04 4.47 -39.25
N THR A 212 -18.80 3.29 -38.69
CA THR A 212 -17.45 2.72 -38.47
C THR A 212 -16.65 2.66 -39.76
N TYR A 213 -17.25 2.23 -40.86
CA TYR A 213 -16.56 1.96 -42.11
C TYR A 213 -16.21 3.22 -42.90
N LEU A 214 -17.13 4.20 -42.92
CA LEU A 214 -16.84 5.53 -43.49
C LEU A 214 -15.74 6.23 -42.69
N CYS A 215 -15.84 6.21 -41.35
CA CYS A 215 -14.81 6.76 -40.47
C CYS A 215 -13.45 6.08 -40.69
N ALA A 216 -13.39 4.75 -40.73
CA ALA A 216 -12.15 4.01 -40.89
C ALA A 216 -11.42 4.39 -42.19
N LYS A 217 -12.13 4.52 -43.31
CA LYS A 217 -11.53 4.94 -44.58
C LYS A 217 -10.98 6.36 -44.49
N HIS A 218 -11.79 7.33 -44.05
CA HIS A 218 -11.37 8.73 -44.04
C HIS A 218 -10.27 9.02 -43.01
N LEU A 219 -10.26 8.32 -41.87
CA LEU A 219 -9.20 8.43 -40.86
C LEU A 219 -7.86 7.90 -41.41
N VAL A 220 -7.84 6.74 -42.07
CA VAL A 220 -6.64 6.21 -42.73
C VAL A 220 -6.11 7.19 -43.80
N LEU A 221 -6.99 7.83 -44.57
CA LEU A 221 -6.59 8.85 -45.55
C LEU A 221 -6.08 10.13 -44.89
N ALA A 222 -6.68 10.57 -43.79
CA ALA A 222 -6.22 11.71 -42.99
C ALA A 222 -4.82 11.46 -42.41
N HIS A 223 -4.57 10.25 -41.89
CA HIS A 223 -3.27 9.82 -41.39
C HIS A 223 -2.23 9.87 -42.51
N ALA A 224 -2.54 9.26 -43.65
CA ALA A 224 -1.65 9.21 -44.80
C ALA A 224 -1.31 10.62 -45.32
N LYS A 225 -2.30 11.52 -45.43
CA LYS A 225 -2.08 12.92 -45.79
C LYS A 225 -1.13 13.62 -44.81
N ALA A 226 -1.38 13.53 -43.51
CA ALA A 226 -0.52 14.14 -42.49
C ALA A 226 0.91 13.56 -42.48
N TYR A 227 1.07 12.25 -42.70
CA TYR A 227 2.38 11.62 -42.87
C TYR A 227 3.11 12.15 -44.10
N HIS A 228 2.45 12.15 -45.26
CA HIS A 228 3.05 12.62 -46.53
C HIS A 228 3.35 14.12 -46.52
N LEU A 229 2.55 14.91 -45.81
CA LEU A 229 2.82 16.31 -45.49
C LEU A 229 4.12 16.44 -44.69
N TYR A 230 4.25 15.70 -43.59
CA TYR A 230 5.45 15.70 -42.77
C TYR A 230 6.69 15.32 -43.59
N ASP A 231 6.62 14.21 -44.32
CA ASP A 231 7.71 13.66 -45.13
C ASP A 231 8.23 14.65 -46.19
N LYS A 232 7.31 15.30 -46.92
CA LYS A 232 7.64 16.16 -48.06
C LYS A 232 8.10 17.56 -47.65
N GLU A 233 7.53 18.13 -46.59
CA GLU A 233 7.71 19.54 -46.26
C GLU A 233 8.55 19.78 -44.99
N PHE A 234 8.52 18.86 -44.04
CA PHE A 234 9.05 19.08 -42.69
C PHE A 234 10.22 18.15 -42.31
N ARG A 235 10.17 16.87 -42.66
CA ARG A 235 11.15 15.85 -42.22
C ARG A 235 12.60 16.25 -42.54
N ALA A 236 12.84 16.83 -43.73
CA ALA A 236 14.17 17.23 -44.17
C ALA A 236 14.80 18.37 -43.35
N SER A 237 13.98 19.20 -42.67
CA SER A 237 14.44 20.31 -41.82
C SER A 237 14.31 20.02 -40.32
N GLN A 238 13.41 19.10 -39.94
CA GLN A 238 13.05 18.82 -38.54
C GLN A 238 13.61 17.49 -38.02
N GLY A 239 13.80 16.49 -38.89
CA GLY A 239 14.46 15.22 -38.56
C GLY A 239 13.70 14.27 -37.63
N GLY A 240 12.36 14.38 -37.52
CA GLY A 240 11.53 13.49 -36.71
C GLY A 240 10.96 12.28 -37.47
N GLU A 241 10.23 11.45 -36.72
CA GLU A 241 9.43 10.31 -37.16
C GLU A 241 7.93 10.63 -37.00
N CYS A 242 7.11 10.10 -37.91
CA CYS A 242 5.66 10.24 -37.92
C CYS A 242 4.98 8.87 -38.10
N GLY A 243 4.00 8.57 -37.25
CA GLY A 243 3.25 7.31 -37.32
C GLY A 243 1.84 7.39 -36.73
N ILE A 244 1.27 6.21 -36.46
CA ILE A 244 -0.07 6.06 -35.89
C ILE A 244 -0.04 5.13 -34.67
N THR A 245 -0.96 5.36 -33.73
CA THR A 245 -1.18 4.51 -32.57
C THR A 245 -2.49 3.75 -32.70
N ILE A 246 -2.46 2.43 -32.50
CA ILE A 246 -3.63 1.56 -32.66
C ILE A 246 -3.86 0.74 -31.37
N SER A 247 -5.12 0.56 -30.98
CA SER A 247 -5.55 -0.35 -29.90
C SER A 247 -5.40 -1.80 -30.37
N VAL A 248 -4.43 -2.53 -29.82
CA VAL A 248 -4.10 -3.92 -30.22
C VAL A 248 -4.20 -4.85 -29.02
N ASN A 249 -5.41 -5.04 -28.49
CA ASN A 249 -5.69 -6.18 -27.60
C ASN A 249 -5.54 -7.51 -28.37
N TRP A 250 -5.11 -8.57 -27.68
CA TRP A 250 -4.92 -9.88 -28.32
C TRP A 250 -6.25 -10.65 -28.41
N PHE A 251 -6.68 -11.01 -29.61
CA PHE A 251 -7.84 -11.87 -29.83
C PHE A 251 -7.34 -13.25 -30.27
N GLY A 252 -7.25 -14.19 -29.33
CA GLY A 252 -6.84 -15.58 -29.59
C GLY A 252 -8.04 -16.50 -29.86
N PRO A 253 -7.86 -17.63 -30.52
CA PRO A 253 -8.92 -18.61 -30.68
C PRO A 253 -9.21 -19.32 -29.34
N ALA A 254 -10.48 -19.65 -29.10
CA ALA A 254 -10.91 -20.37 -27.89
C ALA A 254 -10.51 -21.86 -27.91
N THR A 255 -10.37 -22.45 -29.10
CA THR A 255 -9.89 -23.81 -29.32
C THR A 255 -8.96 -23.88 -30.54
N GLU A 256 -8.20 -24.97 -30.69
CA GLU A 256 -7.35 -25.23 -31.88
C GLU A 256 -8.16 -25.69 -33.11
N THR A 257 -9.42 -25.24 -33.25
CA THR A 257 -10.27 -25.54 -34.40
C THR A 257 -10.11 -24.47 -35.49
N ALA A 258 -10.15 -24.87 -36.76
CA ALA A 258 -10.02 -23.95 -37.88
C ALA A 258 -11.11 -22.87 -37.90
N GLU A 259 -12.29 -23.20 -37.39
CA GLU A 259 -13.41 -22.28 -37.22
C GLU A 259 -13.10 -21.19 -36.17
N ASP A 260 -12.61 -21.55 -34.99
CA ASP A 260 -12.22 -20.58 -33.94
C ASP A 260 -10.97 -19.78 -34.35
N GLU A 261 -10.00 -20.39 -35.05
CA GLU A 261 -8.82 -19.71 -35.61
C GLU A 261 -9.21 -18.63 -36.63
N PHE A 262 -10.10 -18.95 -37.57
CA PHE A 262 -10.60 -18.01 -38.57
C PHE A 262 -11.50 -16.93 -37.94
N ALA A 263 -12.33 -17.28 -36.96
CA ALA A 263 -13.12 -16.31 -36.20
C ALA A 263 -12.23 -15.33 -35.42
N ALA A 264 -11.14 -15.82 -34.81
CA ALA A 264 -10.16 -14.97 -34.13
C ALA A 264 -9.42 -14.06 -35.12
N GLU A 265 -9.10 -14.52 -36.33
CA GLU A 265 -8.52 -13.69 -37.38
C GLU A 265 -9.48 -12.59 -37.85
N LEU A 266 -10.74 -12.92 -38.21
CA LEU A 266 -11.74 -11.91 -38.56
C LEU A 266 -11.98 -10.90 -37.42
N MET A 267 -11.91 -11.34 -36.16
CA MET A 267 -11.98 -10.45 -35.01
C MET A 267 -10.76 -9.51 -34.96
N ARG A 268 -9.52 -10.01 -35.11
CA ARG A 268 -8.31 -9.16 -35.20
C ARG A 268 -8.42 -8.14 -36.35
N GLN A 269 -8.86 -8.59 -37.52
CA GLN A 269 -9.09 -7.74 -38.68
C GLN A 269 -10.13 -6.64 -38.40
N ALA A 270 -11.26 -6.96 -37.76
CA ALA A 270 -12.29 -5.97 -37.45
C ALA A 270 -11.89 -4.99 -36.35
N GLN A 271 -11.19 -5.46 -35.32
CA GLN A 271 -10.84 -4.66 -34.14
C GLN A 271 -9.71 -3.66 -34.44
N TRP A 272 -8.66 -4.09 -35.16
CA TRP A 272 -7.52 -3.22 -35.49
C TRP A 272 -6.97 -3.37 -36.91
N GLY A 273 -7.13 -4.53 -37.56
CA GLY A 273 -6.59 -4.76 -38.91
C GLY A 273 -7.20 -3.86 -39.99
N ILE A 274 -8.45 -3.41 -39.81
CA ILE A 274 -9.12 -2.44 -40.68
C ILE A 274 -8.40 -1.07 -40.72
N TYR A 275 -7.61 -0.72 -39.71
CA TYR A 275 -6.78 0.48 -39.68
C TYR A 275 -5.30 0.17 -39.99
N ALA A 276 -4.78 -0.95 -39.49
CA ALA A 276 -3.38 -1.32 -39.67
C ALA A 276 -3.05 -1.86 -41.08
N HIS A 277 -3.90 -2.71 -41.65
CA HIS A 277 -3.63 -3.36 -42.94
C HIS A 277 -3.49 -2.35 -44.11
N PRO A 278 -4.32 -1.28 -44.22
CA PRO A 278 -4.13 -0.26 -45.25
C PRO A 278 -2.75 0.41 -45.28
N ILE A 279 -2.08 0.48 -44.12
CA ILE A 279 -0.82 1.19 -43.91
C ILE A 279 0.36 0.22 -44.00
N PHE A 280 0.28 -0.92 -43.30
CA PHE A 280 1.44 -1.78 -43.05
C PHE A 280 1.48 -3.08 -43.88
N SER A 281 0.43 -3.44 -44.64
CA SER A 281 0.45 -4.65 -45.47
C SER A 281 1.17 -4.45 -46.81
N ALA A 282 1.53 -5.57 -47.46
CA ALA A 282 2.12 -5.53 -48.79
C ALA A 282 1.08 -5.25 -49.89
N GLU A 283 -0.20 -5.32 -49.56
CA GLU A 283 -1.35 -5.16 -50.44
C GLU A 283 -1.90 -3.72 -50.38
N GLY A 284 -2.00 -3.16 -49.18
CA GLY A 284 -2.75 -1.93 -48.89
C GLY A 284 -4.27 -2.13 -48.97
N GLY A 285 -5.03 -1.09 -48.62
CA GLY A 285 -6.49 -1.17 -48.49
C GLY A 285 -6.95 -2.01 -47.29
N PHE A 286 -8.25 -2.31 -47.21
CA PHE A 286 -8.80 -3.10 -46.10
C PHE A 286 -8.48 -4.61 -46.23
N PRO A 287 -8.42 -5.37 -45.12
CA PRO A 287 -8.20 -6.82 -45.16
C PRO A 287 -9.21 -7.54 -46.05
N SER A 288 -8.74 -8.48 -46.87
CA SER A 288 -9.53 -9.20 -47.87
C SER A 288 -10.71 -9.97 -47.26
N GLU A 289 -10.44 -10.79 -46.25
CA GLU A 289 -11.38 -11.73 -45.65
C GLU A 289 -12.52 -10.99 -44.96
N LEU A 290 -12.20 -9.92 -44.22
CA LEU A 290 -13.19 -9.01 -43.63
C LEU A 290 -14.00 -8.27 -44.71
N SER A 291 -13.36 -7.82 -45.79
CA SER A 291 -14.03 -7.07 -46.86
C SER A 291 -15.04 -7.93 -47.63
N GLU A 292 -14.65 -9.16 -47.99
CA GLU A 292 -15.53 -10.15 -48.62
C GLU A 292 -16.71 -10.50 -47.70
N ARG A 293 -16.42 -10.76 -46.42
CA ARG A 293 -17.43 -11.05 -45.39
C ARG A 293 -18.47 -9.93 -45.23
N ILE A 294 -18.03 -8.67 -45.21
CA ILE A 294 -18.94 -7.51 -45.13
C ILE A 294 -19.74 -7.34 -46.42
N ALA A 295 -19.15 -7.60 -47.59
CA ALA A 295 -19.87 -7.54 -48.87
C ALA A 295 -20.98 -8.61 -48.94
N GLU A 296 -20.69 -9.85 -48.53
CA GLU A 296 -21.68 -10.93 -48.42
C GLU A 296 -22.81 -10.58 -47.45
N LYS A 297 -22.48 -10.12 -46.23
CA LYS A 297 -23.45 -9.69 -45.22
C LYS A 297 -24.31 -8.53 -45.72
N SER A 298 -23.70 -7.54 -46.37
CA SER A 298 -24.40 -6.39 -46.96
C SER A 298 -25.43 -6.85 -47.99
N ALA A 299 -25.05 -7.76 -48.90
CA ALA A 299 -25.98 -8.33 -49.89
C ALA A 299 -27.11 -9.15 -49.23
N GLN A 300 -26.81 -9.96 -48.21
CA GLN A 300 -27.82 -10.72 -47.44
C GLN A 300 -28.81 -9.81 -46.71
N GLN A 301 -28.34 -8.65 -46.23
CA GLN A 301 -29.16 -7.62 -45.56
C GLN A 301 -29.89 -6.70 -46.55
N GLY A 302 -29.75 -6.91 -47.87
CA GLY A 302 -30.45 -6.17 -48.92
C GLY A 302 -29.78 -4.84 -49.32
N PHE A 303 -28.53 -4.60 -48.95
CA PHE A 303 -27.79 -3.44 -49.43
C PHE A 303 -27.34 -3.65 -50.90
N PRO A 304 -27.52 -2.63 -51.77
CA PRO A 304 -27.12 -2.71 -53.18
C PRO A 304 -25.59 -2.67 -53.43
N TRP A 305 -24.79 -2.42 -52.40
CA TRP A 305 -23.32 -2.41 -52.42
C TRP A 305 -22.78 -2.75 -51.02
N SER A 306 -21.47 -3.03 -50.90
CA SER A 306 -20.83 -3.29 -49.60
C SER A 306 -20.91 -2.06 -48.69
N ARG A 307 -21.25 -2.27 -47.41
CA ARG A 307 -21.22 -1.20 -46.39
C ARG A 307 -19.80 -0.72 -46.06
N LEU A 308 -18.78 -1.53 -46.37
CA LEU A 308 -17.38 -1.13 -46.31
C LEU A 308 -16.98 -0.46 -47.65
N PRO A 309 -16.60 0.83 -47.68
CA PRO A 309 -16.20 1.49 -48.91
C PRO A 309 -14.82 0.99 -49.38
N GLU A 310 -14.65 0.79 -50.68
CA GLU A 310 -13.36 0.38 -51.24
C GLU A 310 -12.37 1.55 -51.32
N PHE A 311 -11.07 1.25 -51.20
CA PHE A 311 -10.00 2.18 -51.56
C PHE A 311 -9.76 2.12 -53.08
N THR A 312 -9.66 3.27 -53.75
CA THR A 312 -9.10 3.37 -55.09
C THR A 312 -7.61 3.04 -55.06
N ASP A 313 -7.01 2.77 -56.22
CA ASP A 313 -5.59 2.43 -56.26
C ASP A 313 -4.69 3.62 -55.89
N GLU A 314 -5.13 4.87 -56.14
CA GLU A 314 -4.48 6.09 -55.66
C GLU A 314 -4.56 6.20 -54.13
N GLU A 315 -5.72 5.90 -53.53
CA GLU A 315 -5.92 5.92 -52.08
C GLU A 315 -5.10 4.82 -51.37
N LYS A 316 -4.98 3.61 -51.96
CA LYS A 316 -4.07 2.56 -51.49
C LYS A 316 -2.62 3.01 -51.56
N ALA A 317 -2.21 3.60 -52.68
CA ALA A 317 -0.84 4.09 -52.88
C ALA A 317 -0.48 5.25 -51.94
N LEU A 318 -1.48 6.03 -51.50
CA LEU A 318 -1.30 7.08 -50.50
C LEU A 318 -1.09 6.49 -49.09
N ALA A 319 -1.93 5.54 -48.67
CA ALA A 319 -1.90 4.99 -47.31
C ALA A 319 -0.76 3.99 -47.06
N LYS A 320 -0.40 3.19 -48.06
CA LYS A 320 0.58 2.12 -47.93
C LYS A 320 1.99 2.65 -47.63
N GLY A 321 2.55 2.20 -46.51
CA GLY A 321 3.87 2.61 -46.02
C GLY A 321 3.91 4.01 -45.40
N ALA A 322 2.77 4.63 -45.12
CA ALA A 322 2.68 5.99 -44.59
C ALA A 322 2.94 6.09 -43.06
N SER A 323 3.92 5.35 -42.53
CA SER A 323 4.23 5.34 -41.09
C SER A 323 5.67 4.88 -40.84
N ASP A 324 6.44 5.63 -40.06
CA ASP A 324 7.83 5.27 -39.69
C ASP A 324 7.88 4.18 -38.60
N PHE A 325 6.89 4.18 -37.70
CA PHE A 325 6.74 3.22 -36.61
C PHE A 325 5.26 2.81 -36.44
N PHE A 326 5.04 1.75 -35.66
CA PHE A 326 3.73 1.26 -35.24
C PHE A 326 3.57 1.53 -33.74
N GLY A 327 2.74 2.51 -33.37
CA GLY A 327 2.35 2.75 -31.98
C GLY A 327 1.30 1.75 -31.53
N VAL A 328 1.51 1.12 -30.39
CA VAL A 328 0.63 0.07 -29.86
C VAL A 328 0.12 0.46 -28.48
N ASN A 329 -1.20 0.64 -28.39
CA ASN A 329 -1.92 0.62 -27.14
C ASN A 329 -2.32 -0.82 -26.85
N HIS A 330 -1.93 -1.35 -25.69
CA HIS A 330 -2.27 -2.72 -25.31
C HIS A 330 -2.67 -2.80 -23.85
N TYR A 331 -3.74 -3.53 -23.57
CA TYR A 331 -4.29 -3.65 -22.22
C TYR A 331 -4.60 -5.09 -21.81
N THR A 332 -5.18 -5.90 -22.70
CA THR A 332 -5.67 -7.24 -22.36
C THR A 332 -5.74 -8.18 -23.57
N ALA A 333 -6.29 -9.38 -23.36
CA ALA A 333 -6.67 -10.32 -24.39
C ALA A 333 -8.12 -10.81 -24.23
N TYR A 334 -8.62 -11.46 -25.28
CA TYR A 334 -9.88 -12.19 -25.31
C TYR A 334 -9.68 -13.53 -26.02
N LEU A 335 -10.48 -14.53 -25.66
CA LEU A 335 -10.65 -15.76 -26.44
C LEU A 335 -11.89 -15.61 -27.32
N VAL A 336 -11.80 -16.06 -28.57
CA VAL A 336 -12.83 -15.92 -29.61
C VAL A 336 -13.32 -17.30 -30.03
N SER A 337 -14.64 -17.50 -30.07
CA SER A 337 -15.23 -18.70 -30.66
C SER A 337 -16.19 -18.37 -31.81
N ALA A 338 -16.13 -19.20 -32.86
CA ALA A 338 -17.09 -19.20 -33.95
C ALA A 338 -18.48 -19.72 -33.53
N SER A 339 -18.55 -20.52 -32.45
CA SER A 339 -19.78 -21.19 -32.00
C SER A 339 -20.56 -20.43 -30.93
N GLU A 340 -19.89 -19.53 -30.19
CA GLU A 340 -20.56 -18.63 -29.25
C GLU A 340 -21.11 -17.41 -29.97
N HIS A 341 -22.43 -17.23 -29.94
CA HIS A 341 -23.08 -16.07 -30.54
C HIS A 341 -23.63 -15.13 -29.46
N LYS A 342 -22.98 -13.97 -29.30
CA LYS A 342 -23.59 -12.82 -28.62
C LYS A 342 -24.54 -12.11 -29.58
N SER A 343 -25.63 -11.56 -29.04
CA SER A 343 -26.57 -10.76 -29.81
C SER A 343 -25.96 -9.38 -30.07
N TYR A 344 -25.68 -9.07 -31.34
CA TYR A 344 -25.19 -7.76 -31.78
C TYR A 344 -26.28 -7.04 -32.59
N PRO A 345 -26.24 -5.69 -32.71
CA PRO A 345 -27.07 -4.97 -33.66
C PRO A 345 -26.85 -5.48 -35.09
N VAL A 346 -27.92 -5.59 -35.86
CA VAL A 346 -27.89 -6.03 -37.26
C VAL A 346 -28.45 -4.91 -38.14
N PRO A 347 -27.67 -4.33 -39.09
CA PRO A 347 -26.25 -4.59 -39.36
C PRO A 347 -25.29 -3.97 -38.31
N SER A 348 -24.15 -4.61 -38.07
CA SER A 348 -22.98 -4.02 -37.38
C SER A 348 -21.68 -4.76 -37.70
N MET A 349 -20.53 -4.14 -37.39
CA MET A 349 -19.21 -4.78 -37.52
C MET A 349 -19.07 -6.12 -36.78
N LEU A 350 -19.66 -6.25 -35.58
CA LEU A 350 -19.58 -7.50 -34.81
C LEU A 350 -20.56 -8.58 -35.33
N ASP A 351 -21.70 -8.17 -35.90
CA ASP A 351 -22.56 -9.07 -36.70
C ASP A 351 -21.82 -9.53 -37.96
N ASP A 352 -21.08 -8.64 -38.62
CA ASP A 352 -20.32 -8.94 -39.84
C ASP A 352 -19.23 -10.00 -39.58
N VAL A 353 -18.45 -9.86 -38.50
CA VAL A 353 -17.54 -10.92 -38.03
C VAL A 353 -18.34 -12.19 -37.71
N GLY A 354 -19.39 -12.09 -36.89
CA GLY A 354 -20.27 -13.21 -36.54
C GLY A 354 -19.68 -14.19 -35.51
N ALA A 355 -18.78 -13.71 -34.64
CA ALA A 355 -18.13 -14.50 -33.60
C ALA A 355 -18.32 -13.89 -32.20
N GLY A 356 -18.27 -14.75 -31.18
CA GLY A 356 -18.29 -14.36 -29.77
C GLY A 356 -16.89 -14.25 -29.21
N SER A 357 -16.70 -13.37 -28.22
CA SER A 357 -15.47 -13.31 -27.43
C SER A 357 -15.75 -13.28 -25.94
N TYR A 358 -14.87 -13.88 -25.14
CA TYR A 358 -14.92 -13.89 -23.69
C TYR A 358 -13.54 -13.73 -23.07
N VAL A 359 -13.51 -13.49 -21.76
CA VAL A 359 -12.29 -13.48 -20.95
C VAL A 359 -12.37 -14.64 -19.95
N PRO A 360 -11.33 -15.48 -19.82
CA PRO A 360 -11.28 -16.52 -18.79
C PRO A 360 -11.44 -15.98 -17.37
N ASP A 361 -12.18 -16.69 -16.52
CA ASP A 361 -12.47 -16.27 -15.14
C ASP A 361 -11.27 -16.33 -14.18
N ASP A 362 -10.21 -17.06 -14.55
CA ASP A 362 -8.96 -17.15 -13.80
C ASP A 362 -8.02 -15.97 -14.05
N TRP A 363 -8.29 -15.12 -15.05
CA TRP A 363 -7.49 -13.93 -15.32
C TRP A 363 -7.88 -12.81 -14.34
N PRO A 364 -6.93 -12.25 -13.56
CA PRO A 364 -7.21 -11.18 -12.61
C PRO A 364 -7.89 -9.99 -13.30
N LYS A 365 -8.90 -9.41 -12.67
CA LYS A 365 -9.73 -8.31 -13.20
C LYS A 365 -9.32 -6.99 -12.51
N SER A 366 -9.25 -5.91 -13.27
CA SER A 366 -8.99 -4.55 -12.75
C SER A 366 -10.27 -3.91 -12.21
N ALA A 367 -10.23 -2.61 -11.87
CA ALA A 367 -11.45 -1.86 -11.59
C ALA A 367 -12.35 -1.75 -12.85
N SER A 368 -11.73 -1.60 -14.03
CA SER A 368 -12.43 -1.56 -15.31
C SER A 368 -12.86 -2.96 -15.72
N SER A 369 -14.17 -3.15 -15.90
CA SER A 369 -14.76 -4.46 -16.22
C SER A 369 -14.26 -5.13 -17.50
N TRP A 370 -13.67 -4.36 -18.42
CA TRP A 370 -13.12 -4.82 -19.70
C TRP A 370 -11.64 -5.23 -19.62
N LEU A 371 -10.91 -4.85 -18.57
CA LEU A 371 -9.45 -4.97 -18.44
C LEU A 371 -9.06 -6.07 -17.44
N THR A 372 -8.24 -7.01 -17.93
CA THR A 372 -7.75 -8.16 -17.18
C THR A 372 -6.27 -8.44 -17.44
N LEU A 373 -5.60 -9.10 -16.49
CA LEU A 373 -4.21 -9.50 -16.62
C LEU A 373 -4.11 -10.79 -17.44
N ALA A 374 -4.07 -10.62 -18.77
CA ALA A 374 -3.93 -11.72 -19.71
C ALA A 374 -2.48 -12.24 -19.80
N PRO A 375 -2.21 -13.56 -19.69
CA PRO A 375 -0.85 -14.09 -19.76
C PRO A 375 -0.16 -13.87 -21.13
N ASP A 376 0.96 -13.15 -21.11
CA ASP A 376 1.86 -12.91 -22.25
C ASP A 376 1.16 -12.33 -23.51
N SER A 377 0.15 -11.46 -23.31
CA SER A 377 -0.70 -10.94 -24.38
C SER A 377 -0.01 -9.95 -25.31
N ILE A 378 0.90 -9.11 -24.79
CA ILE A 378 1.67 -8.15 -25.60
C ILE A 378 2.55 -8.91 -26.59
N HIS A 379 3.31 -9.90 -26.11
CA HIS A 379 4.17 -10.73 -26.95
C HIS A 379 3.41 -11.49 -28.03
N LYS A 380 2.23 -12.04 -27.74
CA LYS A 380 1.37 -12.68 -28.74
C LYS A 380 0.92 -11.68 -29.82
N ALA A 381 0.41 -10.51 -29.40
CA ALA A 381 -0.04 -9.46 -30.32
C ALA A 381 1.10 -8.97 -31.23
N LEU A 382 2.24 -8.59 -30.64
CA LEU A 382 3.39 -8.11 -31.40
C LEU A 382 4.01 -9.19 -32.28
N THR A 383 4.06 -10.45 -31.86
CA THR A 383 4.57 -11.57 -32.70
C THR A 383 3.72 -11.74 -33.96
N HIS A 384 2.40 -11.68 -33.81
CA HIS A 384 1.47 -11.77 -34.94
C HIS A 384 1.63 -10.57 -35.88
N LEU A 385 1.59 -9.32 -35.37
CA LEU A 385 1.82 -8.11 -36.17
C LEU A 385 3.18 -8.13 -36.89
N ASN A 386 4.26 -8.48 -36.19
CA ASN A 386 5.62 -8.60 -36.73
C ASN A 386 5.70 -9.62 -37.89
N THR A 387 4.86 -10.66 -37.85
CA THR A 387 4.77 -11.69 -38.89
C THR A 387 4.01 -11.19 -40.13
N ILE A 388 2.86 -10.52 -39.96
CA ILE A 388 2.00 -10.11 -41.08
C ILE A 388 2.40 -8.77 -41.73
N TYR A 389 3.12 -7.90 -41.00
CA TYR A 389 3.42 -6.52 -41.44
C TYR A 389 4.93 -6.25 -41.64
N ASN A 390 5.69 -7.26 -42.07
CA ASN A 390 7.10 -7.11 -42.45
C ASN A 390 8.00 -6.47 -41.36
N LYS A 391 7.75 -6.82 -40.08
CA LYS A 391 8.59 -6.44 -38.92
C LYS A 391 8.78 -4.91 -38.74
N PRO A 392 7.70 -4.14 -38.48
CA PRO A 392 7.82 -2.71 -38.27
C PRO A 392 8.56 -2.38 -36.95
N VAL A 393 8.98 -1.12 -36.81
CA VAL A 393 9.41 -0.58 -35.50
C VAL A 393 8.18 -0.47 -34.60
N PHE A 394 8.23 -1.03 -33.40
CA PHE A 394 7.13 -0.94 -32.42
C PHE A 394 7.49 -0.01 -31.26
N TYR A 395 6.50 0.75 -30.79
CA TYR A 395 6.51 1.36 -29.47
C TYR A 395 5.23 0.93 -28.75
N ILE A 396 5.31 0.49 -27.49
CA ILE A 396 4.12 0.46 -26.64
C ILE A 396 3.85 1.91 -26.24
N THR A 397 2.88 2.54 -26.90
CA THR A 397 2.48 3.92 -26.68
C THR A 397 1.52 4.07 -25.52
N GLU A 398 0.96 2.96 -25.03
CA GLU A 398 0.07 2.92 -23.87
C GLU A 398 -0.08 1.52 -23.29
N ASN A 399 0.04 1.40 -21.98
CA ASN A 399 -0.28 0.19 -21.23
C ASN A 399 -0.51 0.54 -19.75
N GLY A 400 -1.67 0.18 -19.19
CA GLY A 400 -2.08 0.63 -17.86
C GLY A 400 -2.95 -0.36 -17.09
N TRP A 401 -3.12 -0.08 -15.80
CA TRP A 401 -4.02 -0.83 -14.91
C TRP A 401 -4.90 0.12 -14.11
N SER A 402 -6.20 -0.15 -14.07
CA SER A 402 -7.14 0.66 -13.28
C SER A 402 -7.33 0.15 -11.86
N THR A 403 -7.40 1.10 -10.94
CA THR A 403 -7.77 0.91 -9.53
C THR A 403 -9.04 1.68 -9.22
N ASP A 404 -9.80 1.19 -8.24
CA ASP A 404 -10.99 1.88 -7.72
C ASP A 404 -10.58 3.02 -6.75
N GLU A 405 -11.51 3.93 -6.46
CA GLU A 405 -11.27 5.07 -5.55
C GLU A 405 -10.92 4.68 -4.10
N SER A 406 -11.21 3.45 -3.65
CA SER A 406 -10.90 3.01 -2.29
C SER A 406 -9.42 2.66 -2.09
N ARG A 407 -8.68 2.50 -3.20
CA ARG A 407 -7.24 2.22 -3.24
C ARG A 407 -6.50 3.48 -3.61
N ASP A 408 -6.12 4.23 -2.57
CA ASP A 408 -5.36 5.47 -2.66
C ASP A 408 -3.87 5.17 -2.99
N LEU A 409 -2.90 5.52 -2.14
CA LEU A 409 -1.48 5.42 -2.50
C LEU A 409 -0.92 3.98 -2.62
N ILE A 410 -1.69 2.92 -2.32
CA ILE A 410 -1.25 1.52 -2.34
C ILE A 410 -1.95 0.73 -3.46
N ASP A 411 -1.25 0.51 -4.57
CA ASP A 411 -1.74 -0.07 -5.82
C ASP A 411 -0.93 -1.30 -6.27
N ASP A 412 -0.90 -2.32 -5.41
CA ASP A 412 -0.14 -3.57 -5.61
C ASP A 412 -0.61 -4.41 -6.82
N ASP A 413 -1.84 -4.22 -7.26
CA ASP A 413 -2.40 -4.81 -8.48
C ASP A 413 -1.81 -4.15 -9.75
N ARG A 414 -1.71 -2.81 -9.78
CA ARG A 414 -1.00 -2.07 -10.85
C ARG A 414 0.47 -2.48 -10.93
N ILE A 415 1.14 -2.65 -9.78
CA ILE A 415 2.51 -3.18 -9.71
C ILE A 415 2.61 -4.59 -10.29
N THR A 416 1.66 -5.47 -9.96
CA THR A 416 1.61 -6.84 -10.47
C THR A 416 1.42 -6.87 -11.98
N TYR A 417 0.51 -6.03 -12.49
CA TYR A 417 0.26 -5.86 -13.91
C TYR A 417 1.50 -5.36 -14.66
N TYR A 418 2.12 -4.24 -14.24
CA TYR A 418 3.30 -3.71 -14.91
C TYR A 418 4.47 -4.70 -14.91
N ARG A 419 4.72 -5.45 -13.82
CA ARG A 419 5.73 -6.50 -13.80
C ARG A 419 5.47 -7.57 -14.87
N ALA A 420 4.22 -8.00 -15.03
CA ALA A 420 3.84 -8.98 -16.05
C ALA A 420 3.91 -8.40 -17.48
N SER A 421 3.47 -7.16 -17.70
CA SER A 421 3.64 -6.46 -18.98
C SER A 421 5.11 -6.40 -19.38
N MET A 422 5.98 -5.96 -18.46
CA MET A 422 7.43 -5.82 -18.71
C MET A 422 8.11 -7.14 -19.06
N GLU A 423 7.76 -8.26 -18.41
CA GLU A 423 8.27 -9.57 -18.83
C GLU A 423 7.79 -9.95 -20.23
N SER A 424 6.56 -9.58 -20.62
CA SER A 424 6.07 -9.78 -21.99
C SER A 424 6.80 -8.89 -23.00
N LEU A 425 7.23 -7.68 -22.63
CA LEU A 425 8.13 -6.85 -23.47
C LEU A 425 9.51 -7.50 -23.62
N LEU A 426 10.08 -8.03 -22.53
CA LEU A 426 11.34 -8.76 -22.58
C LEU A 426 11.21 -10.02 -23.45
N ASN A 427 10.06 -10.69 -23.46
CA ASN A 427 9.77 -11.79 -24.39
C ASN A 427 9.76 -11.31 -25.85
N CYS A 428 9.22 -10.11 -26.14
CA CYS A 428 9.29 -9.53 -27.48
C CYS A 428 10.74 -9.29 -27.93
N LEU A 429 11.55 -8.71 -27.05
CA LEU A 429 12.96 -8.39 -27.31
C LEU A 429 13.79 -9.68 -27.53
N ASP A 430 13.61 -10.69 -26.68
CA ASP A 430 14.28 -12.00 -26.82
C ASP A 430 13.84 -12.74 -28.10
N SER A 431 12.59 -12.55 -28.54
CA SER A 431 12.07 -13.04 -29.83
C SER A 431 12.53 -12.23 -31.05
N GLY A 432 13.32 -11.16 -30.85
CA GLY A 432 13.86 -10.31 -31.93
C GLY A 432 12.82 -9.39 -32.59
N ILE A 433 11.74 -9.05 -31.88
CA ILE A 433 10.80 -8.01 -32.31
C ILE A 433 11.46 -6.64 -32.10
N ASN A 434 11.32 -5.75 -33.08
CA ASN A 434 11.93 -4.42 -33.07
C ASN A 434 11.15 -3.44 -32.17
N LEU A 435 11.07 -3.73 -30.87
CA LEU A 435 10.41 -2.91 -29.86
C LEU A 435 11.39 -1.86 -29.30
N LYS A 436 11.01 -0.59 -29.34
CA LYS A 436 11.89 0.55 -29.02
C LYS A 436 11.50 1.38 -27.80
N GLY A 437 10.30 1.21 -27.26
CA GLY A 437 9.93 1.88 -26.01
C GLY A 437 8.61 1.46 -25.43
N TYR A 438 8.34 1.96 -24.23
CA TYR A 438 7.14 1.71 -23.43
C TYR A 438 6.70 2.96 -22.67
N MET A 439 5.44 3.33 -22.88
CA MET A 439 4.77 4.43 -22.18
C MET A 439 3.73 3.85 -21.20
N ALA A 440 3.97 4.02 -19.90
CA ALA A 440 3.01 3.65 -18.86
C ALA A 440 1.77 4.55 -18.94
N TRP A 441 0.59 3.94 -18.92
CA TRP A 441 -0.68 4.64 -18.74
C TRP A 441 -1.14 4.57 -17.28
N SER A 442 -1.33 5.68 -16.57
CA SER A 442 -1.07 7.08 -16.98
C SER A 442 -0.14 7.78 -15.99
N LEU A 443 0.39 8.96 -16.36
CA LEU A 443 1.25 9.73 -15.45
C LEU A 443 0.52 10.07 -14.14
N MET A 444 -0.75 10.45 -14.24
CA MET A 444 -1.58 10.87 -13.13
C MET A 444 -3.05 10.48 -13.34
N ASP A 445 -3.81 10.41 -12.24
CA ASP A 445 -5.26 10.22 -12.31
C ASP A 445 -5.89 11.34 -13.16
N ASN A 446 -6.93 10.99 -13.91
CA ASN A 446 -7.47 11.85 -14.96
C ASN A 446 -8.98 11.56 -15.13
N PHE A 447 -9.65 12.26 -16.07
CA PHE A 447 -11.04 11.98 -16.42
C PHE A 447 -11.12 10.77 -17.37
N GLU A 448 -11.57 9.61 -16.88
CA GLU A 448 -11.59 8.33 -17.61
C GLU A 448 -12.85 8.17 -18.48
N TRP A 449 -13.09 9.15 -19.36
CA TRP A 449 -14.12 9.13 -20.40
C TRP A 449 -15.53 8.89 -19.84
N MET A 450 -16.19 7.79 -20.21
CA MET A 450 -17.57 7.47 -19.77
C MET A 450 -17.66 7.11 -18.29
N GLU A 451 -16.56 6.71 -17.66
CA GLU A 451 -16.51 6.36 -16.24
C GLU A 451 -16.29 7.61 -15.36
N GLY A 452 -15.98 8.76 -15.97
CA GLY A 452 -15.75 10.02 -15.26
C GLY A 452 -14.54 9.93 -14.33
N TYR A 453 -14.73 10.23 -13.05
CA TYR A 453 -13.70 10.14 -12.03
C TYR A 453 -13.87 8.92 -11.11
N ILE A 454 -14.42 7.78 -11.53
CA ILE A 454 -14.53 6.60 -10.62
C ILE A 454 -13.41 5.55 -10.82
N GLU A 455 -12.74 5.59 -11.97
CA GLU A 455 -11.60 4.74 -12.28
C GLU A 455 -10.31 5.57 -12.25
N ARG A 456 -9.19 4.91 -11.93
CA ARG A 456 -7.88 5.57 -11.74
C ARG A 456 -6.81 4.77 -12.45
N PHE A 457 -6.10 5.34 -13.42
CA PHE A 457 -4.93 4.72 -14.06
C PHE A 457 -3.58 5.33 -13.63
N GLY A 458 -3.59 6.44 -12.90
CA GLY A 458 -2.40 7.25 -12.63
C GLY A 458 -1.34 6.58 -11.76
N LEU A 459 -0.06 6.74 -12.14
CA LEU A 459 1.08 6.55 -11.24
C LEU A 459 1.04 7.54 -10.06
N TYR A 460 0.57 8.76 -10.30
CA TYR A 460 0.29 9.75 -9.26
C TYR A 460 -1.22 9.89 -9.04
N HIS A 461 -1.64 9.82 -7.78
CA HIS A 461 -2.99 10.18 -7.37
C HIS A 461 -3.21 11.69 -7.55
N VAL A 462 -4.37 12.10 -8.07
CA VAL A 462 -4.83 13.50 -8.09
C VAL A 462 -6.01 13.67 -7.15
N ASP A 463 -5.88 14.57 -6.17
CA ASP A 463 -7.03 14.96 -5.34
C ASP A 463 -7.99 15.82 -6.16
N PHE A 464 -9.11 15.22 -6.60
CA PHE A 464 -10.16 15.93 -7.35
C PHE A 464 -11.10 16.77 -6.47
N SER A 465 -10.91 16.80 -5.15
CA SER A 465 -11.62 17.68 -4.22
C SER A 465 -10.83 18.93 -3.84
N ASP A 466 -9.49 18.88 -3.92
CA ASP A 466 -8.62 20.03 -3.76
C ASP A 466 -8.65 20.92 -5.02
N PRO A 467 -8.99 22.23 -4.93
CA PRO A 467 -8.89 23.16 -6.04
C PRO A 467 -7.49 23.26 -6.66
N ALA A 468 -6.43 22.94 -5.92
CA ALA A 468 -5.05 22.89 -6.41
C ALA A 468 -4.70 21.57 -7.12
N ARG A 469 -5.63 20.61 -7.21
CA ARG A 469 -5.46 19.30 -7.88
C ARG A 469 -4.16 18.61 -7.46
N THR A 470 -3.94 18.41 -6.17
CA THR A 470 -2.63 17.97 -5.65
C THR A 470 -2.26 16.57 -6.15
N ARG A 471 -1.02 16.43 -6.66
CA ARG A 471 -0.47 15.16 -7.19
C ARG A 471 0.37 14.45 -6.12
N THR A 472 0.05 13.19 -5.81
CA THR A 472 0.79 12.36 -4.83
C THR A 472 1.22 11.01 -5.43
N PRO A 473 2.50 10.60 -5.38
CA PRO A 473 2.95 9.35 -6.01
C PRO A 473 2.37 8.12 -5.30
N ARG A 474 1.78 7.20 -6.08
CA ARG A 474 1.35 5.88 -5.61
C ARG A 474 2.54 4.91 -5.55
N LYS A 475 2.34 3.73 -4.95
CA LYS A 475 3.37 2.67 -4.85
C LYS A 475 3.96 2.30 -6.21
N SER A 476 3.12 2.20 -7.24
CA SER A 476 3.52 1.93 -8.61
C SER A 476 4.48 2.96 -9.19
N ALA A 477 4.37 4.25 -8.86
CA ALA A 477 5.30 5.29 -9.32
C ALA A 477 6.75 4.96 -8.90
N PHE A 478 6.94 4.55 -7.65
CA PHE A 478 8.25 4.18 -7.14
C PHE A 478 8.76 2.86 -7.73
N VAL A 479 7.89 1.86 -7.95
CA VAL A 479 8.29 0.61 -8.63
C VAL A 479 8.66 0.88 -10.09
N TYR A 480 7.88 1.70 -10.78
CA TYR A 480 8.12 2.07 -12.16
C TYR A 480 9.44 2.84 -12.29
N LYS A 481 9.67 3.86 -11.46
CA LYS A 481 10.95 4.57 -11.33
C LYS A 481 12.14 3.63 -11.11
N HIS A 482 11.98 2.59 -10.28
CA HIS A 482 13.03 1.58 -10.07
C HIS A 482 13.31 0.77 -11.34
N ILE A 483 12.27 0.29 -12.04
CA ILE A 483 12.40 -0.41 -13.32
C ILE A 483 13.08 0.46 -14.37
N VAL A 484 12.67 1.73 -14.51
CA VAL A 484 13.26 2.69 -15.46
C VAL A 484 14.73 2.93 -15.15
N LYS A 485 15.06 3.31 -13.90
CA LYS A 485 16.44 3.57 -13.45
C LYS A 485 17.37 2.38 -13.64
N HIS A 486 16.89 1.17 -13.37
CA HIS A 486 17.73 -0.03 -13.36
C HIS A 486 17.66 -0.85 -14.65
N ARG A 487 16.70 -0.58 -15.55
CA ARG A 487 16.43 -1.26 -16.82
C ARG A 487 16.21 -2.78 -16.67
N TYR A 488 15.55 -3.23 -15.59
CA TYR A 488 15.10 -4.62 -15.41
C TYR A 488 13.85 -4.72 -14.50
N VAL A 489 13.15 -5.86 -14.54
CA VAL A 489 12.02 -6.13 -13.65
C VAL A 489 12.51 -6.64 -12.29
N ASP A 490 12.44 -5.77 -11.28
CA ASP A 490 12.72 -6.15 -9.90
C ASP A 490 11.45 -6.65 -9.21
N TYR A 491 11.40 -7.93 -8.86
CA TYR A 491 10.29 -8.53 -8.11
C TYR A 491 10.41 -8.35 -6.60
N GLU A 492 11.62 -8.10 -6.10
CA GLU A 492 11.90 -7.99 -4.66
C GLU A 492 11.80 -6.55 -4.15
N TYR A 493 11.98 -5.55 -5.03
CA TYR A 493 11.79 -4.15 -4.72
C TYR A 493 10.34 -3.86 -4.27
N GLN A 494 10.20 -3.28 -3.09
CA GLN A 494 8.94 -2.89 -2.49
C GLN A 494 9.14 -1.52 -1.84
N PRO A 495 8.62 -0.44 -2.46
CA PRO A 495 8.90 0.92 -2.02
C PRO A 495 8.12 1.27 -0.75
N ASP A 496 8.73 2.12 0.07
CA ASP A 496 8.22 2.55 1.36
C ASP A 496 7.39 3.83 1.24
N LEU A 497 6.07 3.69 1.36
CA LEU A 497 5.14 4.80 1.22
C LEU A 497 5.06 5.74 2.43
N ALA A 498 5.75 5.44 3.53
CA ALA A 498 5.81 6.39 4.66
C ALA A 498 6.52 7.71 4.29
N VAL A 499 7.24 7.75 3.16
CA VAL A 499 7.81 8.98 2.57
C VAL A 499 6.75 9.80 1.81
N ALA A 500 5.83 9.14 1.10
CA ALA A 500 4.94 9.79 0.12
C ALA A 500 3.83 10.66 0.75
N CYS A 501 3.33 10.28 1.94
CA CYS A 501 2.32 11.06 2.68
C CYS A 501 2.86 12.38 3.28
N HIS A 502 4.13 12.70 3.04
CA HIS A 502 4.77 13.92 3.49
C HIS A 502 5.36 14.65 2.29
N GLY A 503 4.77 15.82 1.96
CA GLY A 503 5.35 16.82 1.04
C GLY A 503 6.62 17.49 1.62
N SER A 504 7.50 16.68 2.17
CA SER A 504 8.77 17.04 2.80
C SER A 504 9.84 16.18 2.16
N THR A 505 10.62 16.79 1.27
CA THR A 505 11.91 16.24 0.86
C THR A 505 12.78 16.02 2.10
N SER A 506 12.87 14.78 2.60
CA SER A 506 13.62 14.43 3.81
C SER A 506 15.14 14.41 3.54
N LYS A 507 15.68 15.58 3.20
CA LYS A 507 17.10 15.88 3.23
C LYS A 507 17.62 15.74 4.67
N HIS A 508 18.07 14.53 5.04
CA HIS A 508 19.20 14.28 5.96
C HIS A 508 19.21 15.12 7.27
N GLY A 509 18.04 15.46 7.85
CA GLY A 509 17.93 16.63 8.74
C GLY A 509 17.62 16.36 10.22
N ARG A 510 17.01 15.22 10.56
CA ARG A 510 16.61 14.88 11.94
C ARG A 510 17.38 13.67 12.44
N ARG A 511 17.88 13.75 13.68
CA ARG A 511 18.73 12.75 14.33
C ARG A 511 18.27 12.54 15.77
N PHE A 512 18.22 11.30 16.23
CA PHE A 512 18.00 10.98 17.63
C PHE A 512 19.19 11.46 18.49
N PRO A 513 18.94 11.97 19.71
CA PRO A 513 20.00 12.24 20.68
C PRO A 513 20.86 10.99 20.94
N ASP A 514 22.16 11.19 21.18
CA ASP A 514 23.07 10.07 21.47
C ASP A 514 22.78 9.42 22.84
N ASP A 515 22.04 10.08 23.74
CA ASP A 515 21.53 9.52 25.02
C ASP A 515 20.17 8.82 24.90
N PHE A 516 19.58 8.75 23.70
CA PHE A 516 18.28 8.11 23.47
C PHE A 516 18.43 6.58 23.43
N LEU A 517 17.84 5.86 24.41
CA LEU A 517 18.00 4.41 24.52
C LEU A 517 17.16 3.65 23.48
N PHE A 518 17.82 3.01 22.52
CA PHE A 518 17.18 2.00 21.66
C PHE A 518 17.33 0.60 22.24
N GLY A 519 16.22 -0.15 22.20
CA GLY A 519 16.19 -1.53 22.65
C GLY A 519 15.10 -2.37 22.01
N THR A 520 14.90 -3.56 22.56
CA THR A 520 13.80 -4.47 22.22
C THR A 520 13.15 -4.97 23.52
N ALA A 521 11.92 -5.47 23.41
CA ALA A 521 11.16 -6.00 24.55
C ALA A 521 10.76 -7.48 24.37
N THR A 522 10.65 -8.20 25.50
CA THR A 522 10.07 -9.55 25.62
C THR A 522 9.35 -9.73 26.97
N ALA A 523 8.59 -10.83 27.10
CA ALA A 523 7.91 -11.24 28.33
C ALA A 523 8.24 -12.70 28.67
N ALA A 524 8.40 -13.00 29.96
CA ALA A 524 8.87 -14.28 30.49
C ALA A 524 8.12 -15.48 29.91
N TYR A 525 6.80 -15.55 30.10
CA TYR A 525 5.99 -16.67 29.59
C TYR A 525 6.03 -16.81 28.06
N GLN A 526 6.24 -15.71 27.33
CA GLN A 526 6.27 -15.73 25.87
C GLN A 526 7.57 -16.27 25.29
N VAL A 527 8.70 -16.19 26.03
CA VAL A 527 10.04 -16.54 25.50
C VAL A 527 10.85 -17.54 26.32
N GLU A 528 10.65 -17.66 27.63
CA GLU A 528 11.52 -18.48 28.49
C GLU A 528 11.40 -19.98 28.23
N GLY A 529 10.17 -20.48 28.14
CA GLY A 529 9.90 -21.91 28.23
C GLY A 529 10.25 -22.47 29.61
N ALA A 530 10.70 -23.73 29.64
CA ALA A 530 11.17 -24.42 30.85
C ALA A 530 10.16 -24.28 32.02
N TRP A 531 8.87 -24.42 31.71
CA TRP A 531 7.77 -23.95 32.56
C TRP A 531 7.67 -24.64 33.93
N ASN A 532 8.17 -25.87 34.06
CA ASN A 532 8.20 -26.66 35.31
C ASN A 532 9.62 -27.10 35.70
N LYS A 533 10.65 -26.41 35.17
CA LYS A 533 12.06 -26.72 35.48
C LYS A 533 12.51 -26.05 36.76
N ASP A 534 13.47 -26.68 37.42
CA ASP A 534 14.26 -26.15 38.54
C ASP A 534 13.40 -25.46 39.62
N GLY A 535 12.28 -26.09 39.98
CA GLY A 535 11.38 -25.64 41.04
C GLY A 535 10.37 -24.55 40.65
N LYS A 536 10.31 -24.08 39.39
CA LYS A 536 9.29 -23.11 38.96
C LYS A 536 7.87 -23.61 39.24
N GLY A 537 7.04 -22.75 39.85
CA GLY A 537 5.63 -23.00 40.11
C GLY A 537 4.71 -22.83 38.89
N GLU A 538 3.49 -23.35 38.99
CA GLU A 538 2.43 -23.16 38.00
C GLU A 538 1.92 -21.70 38.01
N ASN A 539 1.88 -21.07 36.84
CA ASN A 539 1.32 -19.74 36.62
C ASN A 539 -0.07 -19.82 35.94
N ILE A 540 -0.83 -18.73 35.94
CA ILE A 540 -2.19 -18.67 35.37
C ILE A 540 -2.27 -19.09 33.88
N TRP A 541 -1.21 -18.90 33.09
CA TRP A 541 -1.14 -19.39 31.71
C TRP A 541 -0.78 -20.87 31.58
N ASP A 542 0.11 -21.38 32.44
CA ASP A 542 0.37 -22.83 32.53
C ASP A 542 -0.98 -23.53 32.79
N HIS A 543 -1.68 -23.07 33.85
CA HIS A 543 -2.98 -23.59 34.26
C HIS A 543 -4.02 -23.52 33.14
N MET A 544 -4.21 -22.33 32.52
CA MET A 544 -5.22 -22.13 31.49
C MET A 544 -4.94 -22.98 30.23
N THR A 545 -3.69 -23.03 29.75
CA THR A 545 -3.36 -23.76 28.52
C THR A 545 -3.33 -25.27 28.72
N HIS A 546 -2.98 -25.78 29.90
CA HIS A 546 -3.02 -27.22 30.19
C HIS A 546 -4.43 -27.74 30.50
N THR A 547 -5.30 -26.91 31.12
CA THR A 547 -6.68 -27.32 31.45
C THR A 547 -7.67 -27.05 30.32
N ASN A 548 -7.43 -26.03 29.48
CA ASN A 548 -8.34 -25.63 28.40
C ASN A 548 -7.59 -25.14 27.14
N PRO A 549 -6.82 -26.02 26.45
CA PRO A 549 -5.96 -25.62 25.33
C PRO A 549 -6.70 -25.00 24.13
N THR A 550 -8.01 -25.24 24.01
CA THR A 550 -8.83 -24.73 22.88
C THR A 550 -9.09 -23.23 22.93
N VAL A 551 -8.73 -22.52 24.02
CA VAL A 551 -8.76 -21.05 24.07
C VAL A 551 -7.63 -20.41 23.25
N ILE A 552 -6.57 -21.17 22.94
CA ILE A 552 -5.48 -20.73 22.08
C ILE A 552 -5.82 -21.09 20.63
N ARG A 553 -5.74 -20.12 19.72
CA ARG A 553 -6.20 -20.23 18.33
C ARG A 553 -5.59 -21.40 17.55
N ASP A 554 -4.32 -21.72 17.79
CA ASP A 554 -3.61 -22.85 17.21
C ASP A 554 -3.40 -24.03 18.19
N GLN A 555 -4.04 -23.98 19.36
CA GLN A 555 -3.95 -24.96 20.44
C GLN A 555 -2.52 -25.19 20.98
N SER A 556 -1.62 -24.22 20.78
CA SER A 556 -0.26 -24.26 21.33
C SER A 556 -0.18 -23.74 22.78
N ASN A 557 1.01 -23.81 23.37
CA ASN A 557 1.29 -23.30 24.72
C ASN A 557 2.72 -22.72 24.85
N GLY A 558 3.02 -22.16 26.02
CA GLY A 558 4.31 -21.56 26.36
C GLY A 558 5.33 -22.53 26.98
N ASP A 559 5.08 -23.84 27.00
CA ASP A 559 5.89 -24.83 27.76
C ASP A 559 7.39 -24.79 27.41
N ILE A 560 7.65 -24.59 26.11
CA ILE A 560 8.99 -24.44 25.52
C ILE A 560 9.18 -23.01 24.97
N ALA A 561 8.14 -22.38 24.42
CA ALA A 561 8.24 -21.04 23.83
C ALA A 561 9.43 -20.91 22.85
N ALA A 562 10.20 -19.81 22.95
CA ALA A 562 11.50 -19.63 22.29
C ALA A 562 12.69 -20.27 23.06
N ASP A 563 12.43 -20.95 24.18
CA ASP A 563 13.40 -21.63 25.03
C ASP A 563 14.57 -20.75 25.52
N SER A 564 14.27 -19.50 25.84
CA SER A 564 15.27 -18.50 26.28
C SER A 564 15.88 -18.85 27.64
N TYR A 565 15.26 -19.73 28.44
CA TYR A 565 15.85 -20.26 29.67
C TYR A 565 17.20 -20.94 29.40
N HIS A 566 17.30 -21.71 28.31
CA HIS A 566 18.56 -22.32 27.88
C HIS A 566 19.32 -21.44 26.88
N ASN A 567 18.61 -20.68 26.03
CA ASN A 567 19.18 -19.95 24.90
C ASN A 567 19.56 -18.49 25.18
N TYR A 568 19.45 -17.98 26.41
CA TYR A 568 19.70 -16.57 26.75
C TYR A 568 21.00 -15.99 26.13
N LYS A 569 22.08 -16.77 26.05
CA LYS A 569 23.35 -16.31 25.42
C LYS A 569 23.19 -15.94 23.95
N ARG A 570 22.38 -16.68 23.17
CA ARG A 570 22.03 -16.32 21.79
C ARG A 570 21.12 -15.10 21.76
N ASP A 571 20.30 -14.90 22.79
CA ASP A 571 19.47 -13.70 22.89
C ASP A 571 20.32 -12.44 23.12
N ILE A 572 21.33 -12.49 24.00
CA ILE A 572 22.35 -11.42 24.11
C ILE A 572 23.09 -11.22 22.78
N GLU A 573 23.45 -12.30 22.07
CA GLU A 573 24.11 -12.20 20.77
C GLU A 573 23.25 -11.43 19.74
N MET A 574 21.94 -11.69 19.69
CA MET A 574 21.00 -10.92 18.85
C MET A 574 20.90 -9.44 19.24
N MET A 575 21.02 -9.11 20.53
CA MET A 575 21.05 -7.72 21.00
C MET A 575 22.32 -6.98 20.54
N ARG A 576 23.48 -7.66 20.58
CA ARG A 576 24.76 -7.12 20.09
C ARG A 576 24.78 -7.00 18.57
N GLU A 577 24.22 -7.99 17.88
CA GLU A 577 24.02 -7.98 16.43
C GLU A 577 23.20 -6.76 15.97
N LEU A 578 22.15 -6.39 16.72
CA LEU A 578 21.33 -5.20 16.51
C LEU A 578 21.97 -3.89 17.02
N GLY A 579 23.02 -3.96 17.82
CA GLY A 579 23.69 -2.81 18.44
C GLY A 579 22.87 -2.09 19.53
N LEU A 580 22.01 -2.82 20.26
CA LEU A 580 21.05 -2.22 21.22
C LEU A 580 21.75 -1.57 22.43
N ASP A 581 21.23 -0.41 22.86
CA ASP A 581 21.65 0.27 24.11
C ASP A 581 21.01 -0.40 25.34
N ALA A 582 19.83 -0.99 25.16
CA ALA A 582 18.97 -1.48 26.23
C ALA A 582 18.19 -2.75 25.84
N TYR A 583 17.80 -3.54 26.84
CA TYR A 583 16.89 -4.67 26.67
C TYR A 583 15.85 -4.72 27.77
N ARG A 584 14.58 -4.80 27.37
CA ARG A 584 13.44 -4.94 28.28
C ARG A 584 12.99 -6.40 28.32
N PHE A 585 12.91 -6.96 29.53
CA PHE A 585 12.35 -8.29 29.76
C PHE A 585 11.51 -8.29 31.04
N SER A 586 10.70 -9.33 31.25
CA SER A 586 10.03 -9.55 32.53
C SER A 586 10.64 -10.71 33.31
N MET A 587 10.51 -10.65 34.62
CA MET A 587 10.80 -11.78 35.51
C MET A 587 9.53 -12.57 35.78
N SER A 588 9.63 -13.89 35.80
CA SER A 588 8.51 -14.75 36.15
C SER A 588 8.40 -14.92 37.65
N TRP A 589 7.31 -14.39 38.21
CA TRP A 589 7.04 -14.48 39.66
C TRP A 589 7.09 -15.94 40.12
N THR A 590 6.49 -16.87 39.38
CA THR A 590 6.50 -18.30 39.73
C THR A 590 7.87 -18.98 39.64
N ARG A 591 8.80 -18.44 38.85
CA ARG A 591 10.18 -18.95 38.79
C ARG A 591 10.99 -18.50 40.00
N ILE A 592 10.70 -17.32 40.55
CA ILE A 592 11.38 -16.74 41.72
C ILE A 592 10.72 -17.21 43.03
N LEU A 593 9.40 -17.15 43.15
CA LEU A 593 8.60 -17.58 44.30
C LEU A 593 7.56 -18.63 43.85
N PRO A 594 7.88 -19.94 43.91
CA PRO A 594 7.01 -21.00 43.39
C PRO A 594 5.63 -21.09 44.07
N THR A 595 5.57 -20.76 45.36
CA THR A 595 4.31 -20.66 46.14
C THR A 595 3.56 -19.34 45.91
N GLY A 596 4.18 -18.38 45.22
CA GLY A 596 3.80 -16.97 45.16
C GLY A 596 4.19 -16.13 46.38
N MET A 597 4.68 -16.75 47.46
CA MET A 597 4.99 -16.08 48.73
C MET A 597 6.50 -16.12 49.02
N ALA A 598 7.02 -15.09 49.69
CA ALA A 598 8.46 -14.97 50.00
C ALA A 598 9.01 -15.98 51.03
N ASN A 599 8.24 -17.00 51.43
CA ASN A 599 8.69 -18.08 52.30
C ASN A 599 9.65 -19.06 51.59
N GLU A 600 9.63 -19.09 50.26
CA GLU A 600 10.42 -19.98 49.41
C GLU A 600 10.91 -19.19 48.20
N VAL A 601 12.13 -18.65 48.31
CA VAL A 601 12.84 -18.03 47.19
C VAL A 601 13.62 -19.12 46.47
N ASN A 602 13.29 -19.37 45.21
CA ASN A 602 13.94 -20.39 44.39
C ASN A 602 15.34 -19.92 43.93
N PRO A 603 16.44 -20.55 44.39
CA PRO A 603 17.78 -20.12 44.03
C PRO A 603 18.08 -20.26 42.53
N ALA A 604 17.53 -21.27 41.84
CA ALA A 604 17.75 -21.48 40.41
C ALA A 604 17.08 -20.39 39.56
N GLY A 605 15.89 -19.93 39.97
CA GLY A 605 15.23 -18.79 39.34
C GLY A 605 16.02 -17.49 39.51
N ILE A 606 16.57 -17.26 40.71
CA ILE A 606 17.47 -16.12 40.97
C ILE A 606 18.77 -16.23 40.15
N GLU A 607 19.35 -17.43 40.03
CA GLU A 607 20.58 -17.69 39.27
C GLU A 607 20.38 -17.45 37.76
N PHE A 608 19.26 -17.89 37.18
CA PHE A 608 18.93 -17.64 35.78
C PHE A 608 18.90 -16.14 35.44
N TYR A 609 18.13 -15.34 36.19
CA TYR A 609 18.08 -13.89 35.91
C TYR A 609 19.41 -13.19 36.22
N ASN A 610 20.18 -13.65 37.22
CA ASN A 610 21.53 -13.15 37.45
C ASN A 610 22.46 -13.44 36.27
N HIS A 611 22.43 -14.63 35.69
CA HIS A 611 23.19 -14.96 34.48
C HIS A 611 22.77 -14.10 33.29
N PHE A 612 21.46 -13.90 33.08
CA PHE A 612 20.95 -13.07 31.99
C PHE A 612 21.42 -11.61 32.16
N ILE A 613 21.21 -11.01 33.33
CA ILE A 613 21.62 -9.63 33.65
C ILE A 613 23.14 -9.45 33.52
N ASN A 614 23.94 -10.38 34.04
CA ASN A 614 25.40 -10.29 33.98
C ASN A 614 25.93 -10.43 32.55
N GLU A 615 25.37 -11.31 31.72
CA GLU A 615 25.80 -11.47 30.33
C GLU A 615 25.37 -10.27 29.46
N MET A 616 24.24 -9.60 29.75
CA MET A 616 23.87 -8.33 29.10
C MET A 616 24.84 -7.19 29.46
N LEU A 617 25.08 -6.98 30.76
CA LEU A 617 25.95 -5.89 31.25
C LEU A 617 27.41 -6.06 30.82
N LYS A 618 27.87 -7.30 30.63
CA LYS A 618 29.19 -7.63 30.05
C LYS A 618 29.41 -7.04 28.66
N TYR A 619 28.35 -6.80 27.88
CA TYR A 619 28.40 -6.12 26.57
C TYR A 619 27.67 -4.77 26.60
N ASN A 620 27.61 -4.13 27.77
CA ASN A 620 27.08 -2.77 27.96
C ASN A 620 25.59 -2.58 27.57
N ILE A 621 24.79 -3.65 27.55
CA ILE A 621 23.34 -3.58 27.29
C ILE A 621 22.61 -3.31 28.61
N THR A 622 21.83 -2.24 28.68
CA THR A 622 21.13 -1.81 29.91
C THR A 622 19.86 -2.66 30.16
N PRO A 623 19.73 -3.37 31.29
CA PRO A 623 18.54 -4.17 31.59
C PRO A 623 17.39 -3.30 32.14
N LEU A 624 16.23 -3.36 31.49
CA LEU A 624 14.95 -2.82 31.95
C LEU A 624 14.07 -3.98 32.43
N VAL A 625 13.88 -4.11 33.74
CA VAL A 625 13.21 -5.27 34.35
C VAL A 625 11.74 -4.97 34.62
N THR A 626 10.84 -5.76 34.04
CA THR A 626 9.42 -5.78 34.36
C THR A 626 9.12 -6.84 35.43
N LEU A 627 8.61 -6.44 36.59
CA LEU A 627 8.33 -7.38 37.70
C LEU A 627 7.16 -8.31 37.37
N TYR A 628 6.09 -7.80 36.76
CA TYR A 628 4.90 -8.57 36.41
C TYR A 628 4.48 -8.36 34.95
N HIS A 629 4.50 -9.44 34.17
CA HIS A 629 3.99 -9.48 32.80
C HIS A 629 3.04 -10.69 32.63
N TRP A 630 1.93 -10.61 33.36
CA TRP A 630 0.72 -11.45 33.21
C TRP A 630 0.85 -12.91 33.62
N ASP A 631 1.91 -13.29 34.35
CA ASP A 631 2.25 -14.66 34.73
C ASP A 631 2.14 -14.91 36.25
N MET A 632 0.99 -14.50 36.82
CA MET A 632 0.69 -14.67 38.24
C MET A 632 0.81 -16.13 38.70
N PRO A 633 1.36 -16.41 39.90
CA PRO A 633 1.28 -17.73 40.50
C PRO A 633 -0.18 -18.19 40.64
N GLN A 634 -0.46 -19.40 40.17
CA GLN A 634 -1.80 -19.98 40.21
C GLN A 634 -2.32 -20.05 41.66
N LYS A 635 -1.43 -20.23 42.64
CA LYS A 635 -1.75 -20.17 44.09
C LYS A 635 -2.23 -18.82 44.58
N LEU A 636 -1.80 -17.72 43.99
CA LEU A 636 -2.37 -16.39 44.30
C LEU A 636 -3.71 -16.19 43.58
N GLN A 637 -3.87 -16.73 42.37
CA GLN A 637 -5.13 -16.70 41.64
C GLN A 637 -6.23 -17.54 42.32
N GLU A 638 -5.89 -18.69 42.91
CA GLU A 638 -6.78 -19.49 43.78
C GLU A 638 -7.33 -18.68 44.96
N LEU A 639 -6.58 -17.69 45.46
CA LEU A 639 -7.00 -16.74 46.51
C LEU A 639 -7.75 -15.51 45.96
N GLY A 640 -8.07 -15.48 44.67
CA GLY A 640 -8.75 -14.38 43.96
C GLY A 640 -7.83 -13.44 43.18
N GLY A 641 -6.51 -13.62 43.25
CA GLY A 641 -5.51 -12.82 42.53
C GLY A 641 -5.69 -11.32 42.75
N LEU A 642 -5.68 -10.55 41.66
CA LEU A 642 -5.87 -9.09 41.68
C LEU A 642 -7.27 -8.62 42.11
N ALA A 643 -8.27 -9.50 42.23
CA ALA A 643 -9.54 -9.15 42.87
C ALA A 643 -9.44 -9.09 44.41
N ASN A 644 -8.38 -9.68 45.00
CA ASN A 644 -8.14 -9.72 46.44
C ASN A 644 -7.18 -8.59 46.88
N PRO A 645 -7.58 -7.68 47.78
CA PRO A 645 -6.71 -6.59 48.25
C PRO A 645 -5.40 -7.04 48.93
N LEU A 646 -5.33 -8.28 49.44
CA LEU A 646 -4.11 -8.85 50.01
C LEU A 646 -2.98 -9.02 48.98
N PHE A 647 -3.32 -9.09 47.68
CA PHE A 647 -2.35 -9.07 46.58
C PHE A 647 -1.39 -7.89 46.66
N THR A 648 -1.84 -6.75 47.19
CA THR A 648 -0.99 -5.55 47.35
C THR A 648 0.21 -5.81 48.28
N GLY A 649 0.07 -6.67 49.28
CA GLY A 649 1.17 -7.11 50.15
C GLY A 649 2.03 -8.19 49.51
N TRP A 650 1.42 -9.20 48.87
CA TRP A 650 2.17 -10.27 48.19
C TRP A 650 3.07 -9.73 47.07
N PHE A 651 2.61 -8.72 46.34
CA PHE A 651 3.41 -8.04 45.32
C PHE A 651 4.52 -7.17 45.92
N GLU A 652 4.32 -6.55 47.09
CA GLU A 652 5.38 -5.83 47.82
C GLU A 652 6.49 -6.79 48.29
N ASP A 653 6.11 -7.96 48.84
CA ASP A 653 7.06 -9.01 49.24
C ASP A 653 7.85 -9.57 48.05
N TYR A 654 7.19 -9.77 46.90
CA TYR A 654 7.86 -10.18 45.66
C TYR A 654 8.80 -9.08 45.12
N ALA A 655 8.35 -7.82 45.09
CA ALA A 655 9.16 -6.69 44.67
C ALA A 655 10.41 -6.53 45.55
N ARG A 656 10.29 -6.74 46.87
CA ARG A 656 11.43 -6.76 47.80
C ARG A 656 12.48 -7.78 47.38
N VAL A 657 12.09 -9.03 47.12
CA VAL A 657 13.02 -10.09 46.68
C VAL A 657 13.70 -9.72 45.37
N VAL A 658 12.98 -9.12 44.41
CA VAL A 658 13.55 -8.64 43.14
C VAL A 658 14.57 -7.50 43.38
N PHE A 659 14.23 -6.50 44.18
CA PHE A 659 15.12 -5.36 44.45
C PHE A 659 16.38 -5.78 45.21
N GLU A 660 16.26 -6.70 46.18
CA GLU A 660 17.40 -7.23 46.96
C GLU A 660 18.39 -8.03 46.10
N ASN A 661 17.90 -8.82 45.13
CA ASN A 661 18.75 -9.74 44.35
C ASN A 661 19.33 -9.13 43.06
N PHE A 662 18.71 -8.08 42.51
CA PHE A 662 19.08 -7.56 41.19
C PHE A 662 19.32 -6.06 41.12
N GLY A 663 18.83 -5.26 42.08
CA GLY A 663 18.90 -3.79 42.03
C GLY A 663 20.28 -3.19 42.27
N ASP A 664 21.26 -3.99 42.69
CA ASP A 664 22.68 -3.61 42.70
C ASP A 664 23.17 -3.28 41.27
N ARG A 665 22.64 -3.99 40.26
CA ARG A 665 22.97 -3.86 38.83
C ARG A 665 21.86 -3.23 37.99
N VAL A 666 20.61 -3.63 38.20
CA VAL A 666 19.44 -3.12 37.46
C VAL A 666 19.06 -1.74 37.96
N LYS A 667 18.91 -0.78 37.04
CA LYS A 667 18.59 0.63 37.35
C LYS A 667 17.25 1.12 36.81
N MET A 668 16.52 0.28 36.07
CA MET A 668 15.18 0.59 35.57
C MET A 668 14.23 -0.57 35.87
N PHE A 669 13.29 -0.33 36.78
CA PHE A 669 12.25 -1.27 37.16
C PHE A 669 10.87 -0.79 36.68
N ILE A 670 10.09 -1.71 36.13
CA ILE A 670 8.70 -1.53 35.72
C ILE A 670 7.85 -2.49 36.57
N THR A 671 6.91 -2.00 37.37
CA THR A 671 6.14 -2.89 38.27
C THR A 671 5.17 -3.79 37.49
N PHE A 672 4.41 -3.23 36.55
CA PHE A 672 3.38 -3.93 35.78
C PHE A 672 3.50 -3.57 34.29
N ASN A 673 3.36 -4.57 33.42
CA ASN A 673 3.03 -4.35 32.00
C ASN A 673 1.51 -4.29 31.80
N GLU A 674 1.04 -3.25 31.12
CA GLU A 674 -0.33 -3.13 30.57
C GLU A 674 -1.46 -3.55 31.54
N PRO A 675 -1.76 -2.71 32.56
CA PRO A 675 -2.84 -2.94 33.51
C PRO A 675 -4.22 -3.22 32.91
N ARG A 676 -4.52 -2.72 31.72
CA ARG A 676 -5.78 -2.97 30.99
C ARG A 676 -5.88 -4.42 30.53
N GLU A 677 -4.81 -4.97 29.98
CA GLU A 677 -4.74 -6.35 29.49
C GLU A 677 -4.86 -7.33 30.68
N ILE A 678 -4.30 -6.96 31.83
CA ILE A 678 -4.50 -7.71 33.08
C ILE A 678 -5.96 -7.60 33.55
N CYS A 679 -6.44 -6.38 33.79
CA CYS A 679 -7.68 -6.15 34.52
C CYS A 679 -8.94 -6.29 33.66
N TYR A 680 -8.98 -5.64 32.50
CA TYR A 680 -10.14 -5.77 31.61
C TYR A 680 -10.12 -7.12 30.89
N GLN A 681 -9.03 -7.47 30.18
CA GLN A 681 -9.03 -8.70 29.37
C GLN A 681 -9.00 -9.99 30.22
N GLY A 682 -8.38 -9.98 31.40
CA GLY A 682 -8.27 -11.15 32.30
C GLY A 682 -9.35 -11.27 33.38
N TYR A 683 -9.78 -10.17 34.01
CA TYR A 683 -10.78 -10.20 35.10
C TYR A 683 -12.18 -9.73 34.65
N GLY A 684 -12.26 -8.76 33.74
CA GLY A 684 -13.52 -8.19 33.23
C GLY A 684 -14.05 -8.82 31.94
N ALA A 685 -13.33 -9.77 31.36
CA ALA A 685 -13.64 -10.49 30.12
C ALA A 685 -12.94 -11.86 30.12
N ASP A 686 -12.94 -12.53 28.96
CA ASP A 686 -12.39 -13.86 28.69
C ASP A 686 -11.27 -13.84 27.62
N LEU A 687 -10.52 -12.74 27.53
CA LEU A 687 -9.54 -12.47 26.44
C LEU A 687 -8.06 -12.64 26.83
N LYS A 688 -7.77 -12.82 28.12
CA LYS A 688 -6.45 -13.19 28.70
C LYS A 688 -6.66 -14.09 29.92
N ALA A 689 -5.65 -14.86 30.33
CA ALA A 689 -5.70 -15.53 31.63
C ALA A 689 -5.90 -14.48 32.76
N PRO A 690 -6.71 -14.77 33.81
CA PRO A 690 -7.34 -16.05 34.15
C PRO A 690 -8.75 -16.26 33.58
N ILE A 691 -9.17 -15.53 32.52
CA ILE A 691 -10.49 -15.60 31.86
C ILE A 691 -11.69 -15.58 32.82
N LEU A 692 -11.63 -14.76 33.87
CA LEU A 692 -12.63 -14.77 34.95
C LEU A 692 -14.01 -14.26 34.52
N ASN A 693 -14.07 -13.46 33.45
CA ASN A 693 -15.29 -12.92 32.86
C ASN A 693 -16.26 -12.23 33.86
N SER A 694 -15.70 -11.56 34.86
CA SER A 694 -16.47 -10.81 35.88
C SER A 694 -16.80 -9.40 35.36
N THR A 695 -17.59 -9.34 34.28
CA THR A 695 -17.84 -8.13 33.47
C THR A 695 -18.24 -6.90 34.30
N ALA A 696 -19.07 -7.10 35.34
CA ALA A 696 -19.64 -6.03 36.14
C ALA A 696 -18.62 -5.22 36.96
N VAL A 697 -17.65 -5.91 37.58
CA VAL A 697 -16.78 -5.36 38.64
C VAL A 697 -15.32 -5.81 38.58
N GLY A 698 -15.00 -6.87 37.83
CA GLY A 698 -13.66 -7.48 37.79
C GLY A 698 -12.57 -6.49 37.38
N THR A 699 -12.79 -5.75 36.29
CA THR A 699 -11.90 -4.67 35.83
C THR A 699 -11.60 -3.67 36.94
N TYR A 700 -12.62 -3.24 37.68
CA TYR A 700 -12.52 -2.13 38.64
C TYR A 700 -11.87 -2.53 39.96
N LEU A 701 -12.17 -3.73 40.47
CA LEU A 701 -11.50 -4.29 41.64
C LEU A 701 -10.02 -4.55 41.33
N CYS A 702 -9.72 -5.12 40.16
CA CYS A 702 -8.35 -5.31 39.69
C CYS A 702 -7.62 -3.98 39.53
N ALA A 703 -8.20 -2.99 38.85
CA ALA A 703 -7.57 -1.68 38.62
C ALA A 703 -7.18 -1.00 39.93
N LYS A 704 -8.09 -1.00 40.92
CA LYS A 704 -7.86 -0.46 42.26
C LYS A 704 -6.70 -1.16 42.97
N ASN A 705 -6.72 -2.49 43.03
CA ASN A 705 -5.69 -3.27 43.72
C ASN A 705 -4.33 -3.20 42.99
N LEU A 706 -4.31 -3.13 41.66
CA LEU A 706 -3.08 -3.04 40.86
C LEU A 706 -2.35 -1.71 41.12
N VAL A 707 -3.03 -0.56 41.06
CA VAL A 707 -2.34 0.73 41.30
C VAL A 707 -1.91 0.89 42.76
N MET A 708 -2.64 0.28 43.72
CA MET A 708 -2.21 0.20 45.12
C MET A 708 -0.97 -0.71 45.28
N ALA A 709 -0.90 -1.85 44.59
CA ALA A 709 0.27 -2.73 44.59
C ALA A 709 1.50 -2.06 43.96
N HIS A 710 1.31 -1.34 42.85
CA HIS A 710 2.34 -0.52 42.21
C HIS A 710 2.89 0.53 43.19
N ALA A 711 2.01 1.31 43.83
CA ALA A 711 2.43 2.32 44.79
C ALA A 711 3.19 1.71 45.99
N ARG A 712 2.79 0.53 46.50
CA ARG A 712 3.54 -0.16 47.56
C ARG A 712 4.94 -0.55 47.10
N ALA A 713 5.08 -1.16 45.91
CA ALA A 713 6.39 -1.50 45.35
C ALA A 713 7.26 -0.25 45.07
N TYR A 714 6.66 0.85 44.62
CA TYR A 714 7.36 2.13 44.45
C TYR A 714 7.86 2.69 45.79
N HIS A 715 6.98 2.81 46.79
CA HIS A 715 7.34 3.33 48.12
C HIS A 715 8.36 2.45 48.84
N LEU A 716 8.32 1.14 48.60
CA LEU A 716 9.35 0.20 49.04
C LEU A 716 10.69 0.52 48.37
N TYR A 717 10.72 0.63 47.04
CA TYR A 717 11.93 0.98 46.30
C TYR A 717 12.52 2.32 46.78
N ASP A 718 11.69 3.35 46.86
CA ASP A 718 12.07 4.70 47.24
C ASP A 718 12.71 4.78 48.64
N LYS A 719 12.08 4.13 49.63
CA LYS A 719 12.49 4.22 51.04
C LYS A 719 13.68 3.33 51.39
N GLU A 720 13.77 2.14 50.81
CA GLU A 720 14.74 1.12 51.25
C GLU A 720 15.89 0.89 50.25
N PHE A 721 15.65 1.09 48.95
CA PHE A 721 16.58 0.68 47.90
C PHE A 721 17.18 1.84 47.10
N ARG A 722 16.41 2.88 46.77
CA ARG A 722 16.85 3.97 45.88
C ARG A 722 18.12 4.66 46.38
N ALA A 723 18.23 4.90 47.69
CA ALA A 723 19.38 5.57 48.29
C ALA A 723 20.72 4.81 48.14
N THR A 724 20.68 3.48 47.96
CA THR A 724 21.87 2.64 47.77
C THR A 724 22.05 2.17 46.33
N GLN A 725 20.94 1.99 45.60
CA GLN A 725 20.93 1.44 44.25
C GLN A 725 20.92 2.50 43.14
N GLY A 726 20.38 3.70 43.39
CA GLY A 726 20.39 4.81 42.44
C GLY A 726 19.58 4.61 41.16
N GLY A 727 18.63 3.67 41.15
CA GLY A 727 17.76 3.41 40.00
C GLY A 727 16.41 4.13 40.03
N GLN A 728 15.56 3.78 39.06
CA GLN A 728 14.21 4.27 38.86
C GLN A 728 13.19 3.12 38.91
N CYS A 729 12.00 3.41 39.42
CA CYS A 729 10.84 2.53 39.47
C CYS A 729 9.63 3.23 38.82
N GLY A 730 8.98 2.57 37.88
CA GLY A 730 7.79 3.08 37.20
C GLY A 730 6.81 2.00 36.76
N ILE A 731 5.89 2.37 35.86
CA ILE A 731 4.86 1.48 35.32
C ILE A 731 4.73 1.64 33.80
N THR A 732 4.36 0.56 33.12
CA THR A 732 4.05 0.55 31.69
C THR A 732 2.55 0.44 31.46
N ILE A 733 1.96 1.34 30.66
CA ILE A 733 0.53 1.38 30.35
C ILE A 733 0.34 1.38 28.82
N SER A 734 -0.68 0.67 28.32
CA SER A 734 -1.04 0.64 26.91
C SER A 734 -1.79 1.91 26.53
N VAL A 735 -1.17 2.81 25.75
CA VAL A 735 -1.71 4.11 25.36
C VAL A 735 -1.82 4.22 23.83
N ASN A 736 -2.69 3.39 23.25
CA ASN A 736 -3.17 3.62 21.88
C ASN A 736 -3.93 4.95 21.78
N TRP A 737 -3.88 5.58 20.60
CA TRP A 737 -4.56 6.85 20.39
C TRP A 737 -6.05 6.65 20.14
N PHE A 738 -6.89 7.44 20.80
CA PHE A 738 -8.34 7.42 20.61
C PHE A 738 -8.80 8.83 20.22
N GLY A 739 -9.01 9.04 18.92
CA GLY A 739 -9.52 10.28 18.34
C GLY A 739 -11.01 10.19 18.05
N PRO A 740 -11.70 11.31 17.80
CA PRO A 740 -13.11 11.29 17.40
C PRO A 740 -13.27 10.88 15.92
N VAL A 741 -14.43 10.33 15.54
CA VAL A 741 -14.78 10.05 14.13
C VAL A 741 -15.12 11.33 13.36
N THR A 742 -15.67 12.34 14.04
CA THR A 742 -16.02 13.66 13.49
C THR A 742 -15.59 14.77 14.43
N ASP A 743 -15.45 16.01 13.96
CA ASP A 743 -15.14 17.18 14.80
C ASP A 743 -16.33 17.65 15.69
N SER A 744 -17.29 16.76 15.96
CA SER A 744 -18.43 17.03 16.83
C SER A 744 -18.02 17.01 18.31
N ALA A 745 -18.69 17.82 19.13
CA ALA A 745 -18.44 17.86 20.57
C ALA A 745 -18.78 16.50 21.23
N GLU A 746 -19.78 15.80 20.70
CA GLU A 746 -20.22 14.49 21.15
C GLU A 746 -19.14 13.41 20.92
N ASP A 747 -18.59 13.31 19.70
CA ASP A 747 -17.51 12.36 19.41
C ASP A 747 -16.22 12.74 20.15
N ALA A 748 -15.93 14.03 20.35
CA ALA A 748 -14.78 14.48 21.14
C ALA A 748 -14.89 14.07 22.63
N VAL A 749 -16.07 14.22 23.24
CA VAL A 749 -16.34 13.73 24.61
C VAL A 749 -16.30 12.21 24.68
N ALA A 750 -16.83 11.51 23.66
CA ALA A 750 -16.74 10.04 23.58
C ALA A 750 -15.28 9.56 23.49
N ALA A 751 -14.43 10.23 22.70
CA ALA A 751 -13.01 9.95 22.61
C ALA A 751 -12.28 10.20 23.95
N GLU A 752 -12.63 11.25 24.69
CA GLU A 752 -12.09 11.49 26.05
C GLU A 752 -12.51 10.40 27.03
N ILE A 753 -13.79 10.00 27.07
CA ILE A 753 -14.27 8.88 27.91
C ILE A 753 -13.56 7.57 27.55
N LYS A 754 -13.31 7.31 26.26
CA LYS A 754 -12.54 6.14 25.80
C LYS A 754 -11.11 6.17 26.31
N LYS A 755 -10.40 7.30 26.20
CA LYS A 755 -9.05 7.49 26.77
C LYS A 755 -9.04 7.27 28.28
N GLN A 756 -10.03 7.83 28.98
CA GLN A 756 -10.18 7.65 30.43
C GLN A 756 -10.40 6.18 30.80
N GLY A 757 -11.19 5.41 30.06
CA GLY A 757 -11.40 4.00 30.34
C GLY A 757 -10.19 3.14 30.00
N GLU A 758 -9.72 3.22 28.76
CA GLU A 758 -8.71 2.32 28.20
C GLU A 758 -7.37 2.41 28.93
N TRP A 759 -6.93 3.62 29.31
CA TRP A 759 -5.66 3.81 30.02
C TRP A 759 -5.72 4.80 31.18
N GLY A 760 -6.61 5.80 31.14
CA GLY A 760 -6.74 6.80 32.21
C GLY A 760 -7.12 6.19 33.56
N LEU A 761 -7.85 5.07 33.57
CA LEU A 761 -8.25 4.31 34.75
C LEU A 761 -7.02 3.86 35.58
N TYR A 762 -5.88 3.64 34.92
CA TYR A 762 -4.64 3.19 35.54
C TYR A 762 -3.61 4.32 35.64
N ALA A 763 -3.56 5.22 34.65
CA ALA A 763 -2.62 6.34 34.63
C ALA A 763 -3.02 7.49 35.58
N HIS A 764 -4.30 7.86 35.63
CA HIS A 764 -4.77 9.02 36.39
C HIS A 764 -4.51 8.92 37.91
N PRO A 765 -4.70 7.76 38.58
CA PRO A 765 -4.36 7.63 39.99
C PRO A 765 -2.89 7.92 40.33
N ILE A 766 -1.98 7.71 39.36
CA ILE A 766 -0.52 7.78 39.53
C ILE A 766 0.02 9.13 39.06
N PHE A 767 -0.36 9.57 37.86
CA PHE A 767 0.26 10.71 37.17
C PHE A 767 -0.52 12.03 37.26
N SER A 768 -1.78 12.02 37.72
CA SER A 768 -2.50 13.29 37.98
C SER A 768 -2.01 13.96 39.26
N THR A 769 -2.14 15.29 39.31
CA THR A 769 -1.87 16.10 40.52
C THR A 769 -2.85 15.82 41.66
N GLU A 770 -4.05 15.36 41.33
CA GLU A 770 -5.16 15.13 42.26
C GLU A 770 -5.08 13.72 42.90
N GLY A 771 -4.77 12.70 42.08
CA GLY A 771 -4.86 11.29 42.42
C GLY A 771 -6.29 10.74 42.29
N GLY A 772 -6.40 9.41 42.36
CA GLY A 772 -7.67 8.69 42.13
C GLY A 772 -8.08 8.58 40.66
N PHE A 773 -9.23 7.96 40.41
CA PHE A 773 -9.73 7.64 39.07
C PHE A 773 -10.22 8.89 38.30
N PRO A 774 -10.23 8.85 36.94
CA PRO A 774 -10.75 9.94 36.12
C PRO A 774 -12.21 10.30 36.47
N LYS A 775 -12.49 11.59 36.64
CA LYS A 775 -13.74 12.08 37.22
C LYS A 775 -14.95 11.77 36.35
N GLU A 776 -14.89 12.04 35.06
CA GLU A 776 -16.02 11.92 34.13
C GLU A 776 -16.43 10.45 33.97
N LEU A 777 -15.46 9.55 33.79
CA LEU A 777 -15.69 8.10 33.77
C LEU A 777 -16.24 7.61 35.13
N SER A 778 -15.67 8.04 36.25
CA SER A 778 -16.13 7.63 37.59
C SER A 778 -17.57 8.04 37.86
N GLN A 779 -17.97 9.25 37.45
CA GLN A 779 -19.35 9.71 37.54
C GLN A 779 -20.28 8.86 36.66
N LYS A 780 -19.90 8.60 35.40
CA LYS A 780 -20.70 7.78 34.46
C LYS A 780 -20.92 6.35 34.97
N ILE A 781 -19.90 5.73 35.57
CA ILE A 781 -20.02 4.40 36.20
C ILE A 781 -20.93 4.47 37.44
N ALA A 782 -20.83 5.51 38.28
CA ALA A 782 -21.68 5.65 39.46
C ALA A 782 -23.16 5.81 39.09
N GLU A 783 -23.46 6.65 38.09
CA GLU A 783 -24.80 6.84 37.53
C GLU A 783 -25.38 5.54 36.96
N LYS A 784 -24.62 4.83 36.12
CA LYS A 784 -25.05 3.51 35.60
C LYS A 784 -25.22 2.48 36.71
N SER A 785 -24.33 2.44 37.69
CA SER A 785 -24.42 1.53 38.84
C SER A 785 -25.71 1.76 39.64
N ALA A 786 -26.06 3.02 39.91
CA ALA A 786 -27.30 3.38 40.60
C ALA A 786 -28.55 3.00 39.77
N ALA A 787 -28.55 3.29 38.46
CA ALA A 787 -29.63 2.89 37.55
C ALA A 787 -29.80 1.36 37.44
N GLN A 788 -28.71 0.62 37.57
CA GLN A 788 -28.67 -0.86 37.61
C GLN A 788 -28.98 -1.44 39.00
N GLY A 789 -29.31 -0.62 40.00
CA GLY A 789 -29.72 -1.06 41.34
C GLY A 789 -28.59 -1.40 42.31
N TYR A 790 -27.33 -1.08 41.99
CA TYR A 790 -26.21 -1.24 42.93
C TYR A 790 -26.29 -0.17 44.02
N ARG A 791 -26.08 -0.58 45.28
CA ARG A 791 -26.10 0.32 46.46
C ARG A 791 -24.89 1.27 46.56
N ARG A 792 -23.91 1.13 45.66
CA ARG A 792 -22.66 1.88 45.55
C ARG A 792 -22.14 1.77 44.12
N SER A 793 -21.25 2.66 43.70
CA SER A 793 -20.58 2.54 42.41
C SER A 793 -19.87 1.19 42.26
N ARG A 794 -19.91 0.61 41.06
CA ARG A 794 -19.12 -0.57 40.68
C ARG A 794 -17.62 -0.26 40.59
N LEU A 795 -17.25 1.00 40.36
CA LEU A 795 -15.90 1.51 40.52
C LEU A 795 -15.70 1.97 41.98
N PRO A 796 -14.85 1.30 42.79
CA PRO A 796 -14.63 1.70 44.17
C PRO A 796 -13.88 3.03 44.24
N GLU A 797 -14.45 4.01 44.93
CA GLU A 797 -13.83 5.33 45.11
C GLU A 797 -12.49 5.23 45.87
N PHE A 798 -11.68 6.27 45.73
CA PHE A 798 -10.46 6.45 46.54
C PHE A 798 -10.76 7.31 47.76
N THR A 799 -10.32 6.88 48.94
CA THR A 799 -10.18 7.79 50.09
C THR A 799 -9.04 8.78 49.83
N GLU A 800 -9.01 9.90 50.54
CA GLU A 800 -7.95 10.91 50.35
C GLU A 800 -6.56 10.36 50.72
N GLU A 801 -6.48 9.44 51.68
CA GLU A 801 -5.25 8.73 52.04
C GLU A 801 -4.77 7.85 50.88
N GLU A 802 -5.66 7.12 50.22
CA GLU A 802 -5.31 6.30 49.05
C GLU A 802 -4.90 7.17 47.85
N LYS A 803 -5.58 8.31 47.61
CA LYS A 803 -5.17 9.26 46.54
C LYS A 803 -3.77 9.78 46.81
N ALA A 804 -3.50 10.20 48.04
CA ALA A 804 -2.20 10.72 48.46
C ALA A 804 -1.10 9.64 48.43
N PHE A 805 -1.45 8.37 48.63
CA PHE A 805 -0.52 7.25 48.58
C PHE A 805 -0.12 6.85 47.15
N VAL A 806 -1.05 6.89 46.19
CA VAL A 806 -0.80 6.44 44.80
C VAL A 806 -0.28 7.55 43.89
N ARG A 807 -0.69 8.81 44.07
CA ARG A 807 -0.24 9.91 43.21
C ARG A 807 1.26 10.18 43.36
N GLY A 808 1.93 10.41 42.24
CA GLY A 808 3.37 10.62 42.16
C GLY A 808 4.23 9.36 42.37
N ALA A 809 3.65 8.17 42.49
CA ALA A 809 4.37 6.93 42.78
C ALA A 809 5.06 6.30 41.54
N SER A 810 5.64 7.10 40.64
CA SER A 810 6.33 6.62 39.44
C SER A 810 7.37 7.63 38.95
N ASP A 811 8.60 7.18 38.69
CA ASP A 811 9.70 8.06 38.24
C ASP A 811 9.65 8.39 36.74
N PHE A 812 8.93 7.56 35.97
CA PHE A 812 8.73 7.70 34.53
C PHE A 812 7.38 7.10 34.12
N PHE A 813 6.91 7.41 32.92
CA PHE A 813 5.74 6.84 32.28
C PHE A 813 6.20 5.89 31.16
N GLY A 814 6.09 4.58 31.38
CA GLY A 814 6.27 3.58 30.33
C GLY A 814 5.03 3.53 29.44
N VAL A 815 5.21 3.71 28.14
CA VAL A 815 4.14 3.75 27.15
C VAL A 815 4.29 2.57 26.20
N ASN A 816 3.33 1.65 26.23
CA ASN A 816 3.15 0.74 25.12
C ASN A 816 2.19 1.41 24.14
N HIS A 817 2.57 1.49 22.87
CA HIS A 817 1.75 2.13 21.84
C HIS A 817 1.88 1.34 20.55
N TYR A 818 0.78 1.17 19.83
CA TYR A 818 0.77 0.36 18.61
C TYR A 818 -0.04 0.99 17.46
N THR A 819 -1.16 1.65 17.76
CA THR A 819 -2.14 2.10 16.75
C THR A 819 -3.01 3.26 17.26
N ALA A 820 -3.92 3.75 16.41
CA ALA A 820 -5.06 4.56 16.79
C ALA A 820 -6.39 3.84 16.53
N LYS A 821 -7.46 4.38 17.10
CA LYS A 821 -8.85 4.01 16.84
C LYS A 821 -9.71 5.29 16.83
N LEU A 822 -10.72 5.35 15.97
CA LEU A 822 -11.66 6.47 15.92
C LEU A 822 -12.93 6.12 16.70
N ILE A 823 -13.42 7.08 17.48
CA ILE A 823 -14.49 6.89 18.46
C ILE A 823 -15.70 7.74 18.10
N SER A 824 -16.89 7.14 18.17
CA SER A 824 -18.15 7.88 18.03
C SER A 824 -19.06 7.71 19.23
N ALA A 825 -19.79 8.76 19.57
CA ALA A 825 -20.85 8.74 20.57
C ALA A 825 -22.07 7.90 20.15
N THR A 826 -22.27 7.68 18.84
CA THR A 826 -23.52 7.09 18.31
C THR A 826 -23.29 5.96 17.29
N LYS A 827 -22.35 6.11 16.36
CA LYS A 827 -22.08 5.11 15.31
C LYS A 827 -21.15 4.00 15.82
N PHE A 828 -21.15 2.84 15.16
CA PHE A 828 -20.19 1.74 15.40
C PHE A 828 -20.21 1.13 16.82
N LYS A 829 -21.29 1.29 17.59
CA LYS A 829 -21.49 0.60 18.87
C LYS A 829 -21.68 -0.90 18.62
N LYS A 830 -20.82 -1.73 19.21
CA LYS A 830 -20.96 -3.20 19.20
C LYS A 830 -21.80 -3.65 20.40
N PRO A 831 -22.57 -4.75 20.31
CA PRO A 831 -23.21 -5.36 21.48
C PRO A 831 -22.17 -5.80 22.50
N VAL A 832 -22.38 -5.44 23.77
CA VAL A 832 -21.49 -5.77 24.89
C VAL A 832 -22.32 -6.24 26.10
N PRO A 833 -21.74 -7.01 27.04
CA PRO A 833 -22.45 -7.39 28.26
C PRO A 833 -22.88 -6.17 29.08
N VAL A 834 -24.02 -6.27 29.78
CA VAL A 834 -24.54 -5.20 30.64
C VAL A 834 -24.84 -5.79 32.03
N PRO A 835 -24.24 -5.24 33.11
CA PRO A 835 -23.17 -4.24 33.13
C PRO A 835 -21.83 -4.77 32.58
N SER A 836 -21.04 -3.88 31.97
CA SER A 836 -19.61 -4.12 31.71
C SER A 836 -18.79 -2.84 31.62
N PHE A 837 -17.46 -2.98 31.65
CA PHE A 837 -16.52 -1.88 31.40
C PHE A 837 -16.73 -1.17 30.05
N LEU A 838 -17.05 -1.91 28.98
CA LEU A 838 -17.33 -1.29 27.68
C LEU A 838 -18.72 -0.63 27.63
N ASP A 839 -19.73 -1.25 28.26
CA ASP A 839 -21.04 -0.63 28.47
C ASP A 839 -20.88 0.69 29.20
N ASP A 840 -20.09 0.75 30.27
CA ASP A 840 -19.91 1.97 31.06
C ASP A 840 -19.33 3.15 30.27
N MET A 841 -18.39 2.90 29.35
CA MET A 841 -17.91 3.92 28.42
C MET A 841 -18.99 4.35 27.42
N ASP A 842 -19.83 3.43 26.94
CA ASP A 842 -20.94 3.67 26.00
C ASP A 842 -20.54 4.43 24.72
N VAL A 843 -19.49 3.95 24.04
CA VAL A 843 -18.98 4.51 22.79
C VAL A 843 -18.84 3.44 21.71
N GLY A 844 -18.92 3.86 20.45
CA GLY A 844 -18.59 3.01 19.30
C GLY A 844 -17.17 3.22 18.81
N GLU A 845 -16.63 2.20 18.14
CA GLU A 845 -15.21 2.11 17.77
C GLU A 845 -15.07 1.74 16.30
N PHE A 846 -14.30 2.53 15.56
CA PHE A 846 -14.04 2.38 14.13
C PHE A 846 -12.52 2.41 13.87
N ILE A 847 -12.05 1.55 12.98
CA ILE A 847 -10.67 1.55 12.49
C ILE A 847 -10.76 1.73 10.97
N PRO A 848 -10.31 2.86 10.41
CA PRO A 848 -10.34 3.10 8.97
C PRO A 848 -9.71 1.97 8.14
N ASP A 849 -10.35 1.62 7.03
CA ASP A 849 -9.84 0.57 6.13
C ASP A 849 -8.69 1.05 5.23
N ARG A 850 -8.57 2.36 5.03
CA ARG A 850 -7.42 3.02 4.38
C ARG A 850 -6.08 2.91 5.14
N TRP A 851 -6.08 2.47 6.40
CA TRP A 851 -4.85 2.26 7.15
C TRP A 851 -4.30 0.87 6.86
N MET A 852 -3.00 0.76 6.54
CA MET A 852 -2.33 -0.53 6.32
C MET A 852 -2.58 -1.45 7.52
N ALA A 853 -3.00 -2.70 7.27
CA ALA A 853 -3.34 -3.66 8.32
C ALA A 853 -2.21 -4.65 8.58
N ALA A 854 -2.03 -5.03 9.86
CA ALA A 854 -1.12 -6.09 10.27
C ALA A 854 -1.82 -7.47 10.21
N ALA A 855 -1.14 -8.52 10.66
CA ALA A 855 -1.75 -9.82 10.86
C ALA A 855 -2.81 -9.84 11.98
N SER A 856 -2.64 -8.97 12.99
CA SER A 856 -3.58 -8.80 14.11
C SER A 856 -4.71 -7.84 13.73
N GLU A 857 -5.98 -8.27 13.84
CA GLU A 857 -7.17 -7.47 13.44
C GLU A 857 -7.21 -6.07 14.09
N TRP A 858 -6.73 -5.95 15.32
CA TRP A 858 -6.74 -4.70 16.09
C TRP A 858 -5.63 -3.71 15.69
N LEU A 859 -4.62 -4.16 14.93
CA LEU A 859 -3.40 -3.43 14.63
C LEU A 859 -3.38 -2.95 13.17
N LYS A 860 -3.38 -1.63 13.00
CA LYS A 860 -3.18 -0.96 11.71
C LYS A 860 -2.16 0.17 11.89
N LEU A 861 -1.45 0.53 10.81
CA LEU A 861 -0.54 1.67 10.82
C LEU A 861 -1.36 2.96 10.75
N ALA A 862 -1.66 3.53 11.90
CA ALA A 862 -2.38 4.78 12.04
C ALA A 862 -1.42 5.98 11.94
N PRO A 863 -1.61 6.92 10.99
CA PRO A 863 -0.73 8.07 10.82
C PRO A 863 -0.60 8.91 12.11
N ASN A 864 0.65 9.20 12.52
CA ASN A 864 1.00 10.02 13.69
C ASN A 864 0.37 9.57 15.03
N SER A 865 -0.11 8.32 15.16
CA SER A 865 -0.81 7.87 16.38
C SER A 865 0.04 7.98 17.64
N LEU A 866 1.33 7.64 17.53
CA LEU A 866 2.31 7.69 18.62
C LEU A 866 2.57 9.13 19.06
N TYR A 867 2.75 10.04 18.10
CA TYR A 867 2.91 11.46 18.35
C TYR A 867 1.68 12.07 19.04
N ASN A 868 0.47 11.75 18.57
CA ASN A 868 -0.77 12.25 19.15
C ASN A 868 -0.95 11.76 20.59
N ALA A 869 -0.65 10.48 20.86
CA ALA A 869 -0.73 9.91 22.21
C ALA A 869 0.26 10.57 23.18
N LEU A 870 1.54 10.67 22.81
CA LEU A 870 2.57 11.25 23.68
C LEU A 870 2.38 12.75 23.91
N THR A 871 1.99 13.50 22.88
CA THR A 871 1.70 14.94 23.03
C THR A 871 0.48 15.16 23.92
N TYR A 872 -0.57 14.34 23.82
CA TYR A 872 -1.69 14.40 24.77
C TYR A 872 -1.24 14.10 26.21
N LEU A 873 -0.43 13.05 26.43
CA LEU A 873 0.04 12.71 27.79
C LEU A 873 0.95 13.80 28.38
N LYS A 874 1.81 14.41 27.55
CA LYS A 874 2.65 15.57 27.92
C LYS A 874 1.80 16.69 28.51
N GLU A 875 0.75 17.12 27.83
CA GLU A 875 -0.11 18.19 28.30
C GLU A 875 -1.01 17.75 29.48
N LYS A 876 -1.51 16.50 29.48
CA LYS A 876 -2.39 15.97 30.53
C LYS A 876 -1.69 15.77 31.88
N TYR A 877 -0.41 15.37 31.87
CA TYR A 877 0.34 14.94 33.05
C TYR A 877 1.64 15.73 33.30
N ASN A 878 1.75 16.95 32.75
CA ASN A 878 2.86 17.88 33.00
C ASN A 878 4.24 17.33 32.59
N ASN A 879 4.33 16.80 31.36
CA ASN A 879 5.55 16.33 30.68
C ASN A 879 6.48 15.44 31.54
N PRO A 880 5.99 14.28 32.04
CA PRO A 880 6.83 13.33 32.79
C PRO A 880 7.92 12.75 31.88
N VAL A 881 8.90 12.05 32.47
CA VAL A 881 9.86 11.27 31.68
C VAL A 881 9.11 10.14 30.98
N PHE A 882 9.20 10.04 29.66
CA PHE A 882 8.57 8.97 28.87
C PHE A 882 9.59 7.96 28.37
N TYR A 883 9.18 6.69 28.32
CA TYR A 883 9.83 5.64 27.53
C TYR A 883 8.78 4.92 26.71
N ILE A 884 9.02 4.68 25.43
CA ILE A 884 8.18 3.76 24.65
C ILE A 884 8.68 2.35 24.99
N THR A 885 7.92 1.63 25.80
CA THR A 885 8.30 0.33 26.35
C THR A 885 7.88 -0.86 25.50
N GLU A 886 6.95 -0.64 24.56
CA GLU A 886 6.65 -1.51 23.41
C GLU A 886 6.08 -0.67 22.25
N ASN A 887 6.53 -0.98 21.03
CA ASN A 887 5.89 -0.58 19.77
C ASN A 887 6.34 -1.59 18.70
N GLY A 888 5.42 -2.12 17.88
CA GLY A 888 5.75 -3.23 16.98
C GLY A 888 4.67 -3.61 15.98
N TRP A 889 5.01 -4.55 15.09
CA TRP A 889 4.17 -4.95 13.96
C TRP A 889 4.04 -6.46 13.80
N SER A 890 2.83 -6.96 13.57
CA SER A 890 2.57 -8.39 13.37
C SER A 890 2.49 -8.81 11.90
N THR A 891 3.11 -9.95 11.59
CA THR A 891 3.07 -10.62 10.29
C THR A 891 2.53 -12.04 10.45
N PHE A 892 1.85 -12.58 9.43
CA PHE A 892 1.47 -14.00 9.43
C PHE A 892 2.71 -14.89 9.33
N LYS A 893 2.63 -16.11 9.88
CA LYS A 893 3.74 -17.07 9.98
C LYS A 893 4.42 -17.43 8.64
N ASP A 894 3.72 -17.28 7.53
CA ASP A 894 4.12 -17.64 6.17
C ASP A 894 4.81 -16.49 5.40
N ARG A 895 4.80 -15.25 5.92
CA ARG A 895 5.47 -14.09 5.30
C ARG A 895 7.00 -14.19 5.28
N GLY A 896 7.59 -15.06 6.11
CA GLY A 896 9.02 -15.36 6.13
C GLY A 896 9.91 -14.20 6.62
N LEU A 897 11.05 -14.00 5.95
CA LEU A 897 12.10 -13.06 6.35
C LEU A 897 12.01 -11.67 5.68
N HIS A 898 11.03 -11.45 4.80
CA HIS A 898 10.89 -10.21 4.00
C HIS A 898 9.66 -9.42 4.43
N ASP A 899 9.80 -8.74 5.55
CA ASP A 899 8.77 -8.05 6.32
C ASP A 899 8.74 -6.54 6.06
N TYR A 900 8.50 -6.17 4.79
CA TYR A 900 8.46 -4.77 4.35
C TYR A 900 7.39 -3.93 5.06
N ASP A 901 6.26 -4.53 5.43
CA ASP A 901 5.21 -3.90 6.23
C ASP A 901 5.69 -3.54 7.64
N ARG A 902 6.51 -4.40 8.26
CA ARG A 902 7.19 -4.10 9.54
C ARG A 902 8.21 -2.99 9.39
N ILE A 903 8.91 -2.91 8.25
CA ILE A 903 9.86 -1.81 7.95
C ILE A 903 9.13 -0.46 7.83
N ILE A 904 8.06 -0.41 7.03
CA ILE A 904 7.20 0.79 6.87
C ILE A 904 6.68 1.24 8.25
N TYR A 905 6.18 0.30 9.06
CA TYR A 905 5.71 0.58 10.42
C TYR A 905 6.80 1.17 11.31
N TYR A 906 7.98 0.53 11.40
CA TYR A 906 9.05 1.02 12.26
C TYR A 906 9.55 2.40 11.82
N ARG A 907 9.69 2.66 10.51
CA ARG A 907 10.09 3.98 10.00
C ARG A 907 9.06 5.06 10.34
N ALA A 908 7.76 4.80 10.14
CA ALA A 908 6.70 5.73 10.53
C ALA A 908 6.63 5.98 12.05
N SER A 909 6.90 4.96 12.86
CA SER A 909 7.06 5.10 14.31
C SER A 909 8.29 5.93 14.69
N MET A 910 9.45 5.69 14.07
CA MET A 910 10.66 6.49 14.29
C MET A 910 10.45 7.97 13.95
N GLU A 911 9.75 8.26 12.86
CA GLU A 911 9.37 9.61 12.48
C GLU A 911 8.47 10.29 13.52
N SER A 912 7.50 9.55 14.05
CA SER A 912 6.67 10.03 15.17
C SER A 912 7.49 10.28 16.44
N VAL A 913 8.51 9.46 16.73
CA VAL A 913 9.44 9.67 17.86
C VAL A 913 10.29 10.93 17.64
N LEU A 914 10.89 11.11 16.48
CA LEU A 914 11.66 12.31 16.13
C LEU A 914 10.80 13.57 16.30
N LYS A 915 9.56 13.54 15.79
CA LYS A 915 8.62 14.65 15.97
C LYS A 915 8.27 14.92 17.45
N CYS A 916 8.13 13.88 18.29
CA CYS A 916 7.93 14.07 19.73
C CYS A 916 9.13 14.79 20.39
N LEU A 917 10.35 14.46 19.97
CA LEU A 917 11.57 15.09 20.48
C LEU A 917 11.66 16.56 20.02
N ASP A 918 11.36 16.83 18.74
CA ASP A 918 11.29 18.19 18.18
C ASP A 918 10.26 19.06 18.94
N ASP A 919 9.08 18.50 19.26
CA ASP A 919 8.00 19.17 19.99
C ASP A 919 8.17 19.12 21.54
N GLY A 920 9.36 18.73 22.03
CA GLY A 920 9.74 18.86 23.45
C GLY A 920 9.05 17.88 24.41
N VAL A 921 8.59 16.72 23.92
CA VAL A 921 8.22 15.58 24.78
C VAL A 921 9.48 15.04 25.44
N ASN A 922 9.46 14.83 26.76
CA ASN A 922 10.60 14.32 27.53
C ASN A 922 10.80 12.80 27.35
N LEU A 923 10.97 12.36 26.11
CA LEU A 923 11.07 10.97 25.69
C LEU A 923 12.54 10.49 25.68
N LYS A 924 12.80 9.36 26.33
CA LYS A 924 14.16 8.89 26.65
C LYS A 924 14.58 7.56 26.04
N GLY A 925 13.66 6.85 25.39
CA GLY A 925 13.99 5.62 24.70
C GLY A 925 12.80 4.93 24.05
N TYR A 926 13.13 3.91 23.25
CA TYR A 926 12.21 3.15 22.43
C TYR A 926 12.58 1.66 22.45
N MET A 927 11.61 0.81 22.77
CA MET A 927 11.75 -0.65 22.84
C MET A 927 10.85 -1.28 21.78
N ALA A 928 11.46 -1.86 20.75
CA ALA A 928 10.75 -2.57 19.68
C ALA A 928 10.10 -3.87 20.19
N TRP A 929 8.83 -4.10 19.85
CA TRP A 929 8.12 -5.37 20.08
C TRP A 929 8.14 -6.22 18.81
N SER A 930 8.87 -7.34 18.76
CA SER A 930 9.71 -7.97 19.79
C SER A 930 11.12 -8.28 19.27
N LEU A 931 12.06 -8.62 20.15
CA LEU A 931 13.39 -9.09 19.73
C LEU A 931 13.27 -10.29 18.78
N MET A 932 12.43 -11.26 19.15
CA MET A 932 12.21 -12.49 18.40
C MET A 932 10.75 -12.92 18.46
N ASP A 933 10.32 -13.75 17.52
CA ASP A 933 9.01 -14.40 17.57
C ASP A 933 8.83 -15.15 18.88
N ASN A 934 7.64 -15.08 19.46
CA ASN A 934 7.34 -15.59 20.78
C ASN A 934 5.92 -16.20 20.81
N PHE A 935 5.47 -16.69 21.96
CA PHE A 935 4.08 -17.16 22.13
C PHE A 935 3.15 -15.95 22.32
N GLU A 936 2.38 -15.58 21.30
CA GLU A 936 1.53 -14.37 21.30
C GLU A 936 0.15 -14.64 21.93
N TRP A 937 0.19 -15.06 23.20
CA TRP A 937 -0.97 -15.23 24.08
C TRP A 937 -2.08 -16.10 23.43
N MET A 938 -3.30 -15.58 23.31
CA MET A 938 -4.44 -16.32 22.72
C MET A 938 -4.26 -16.65 21.22
N GLN A 939 -3.31 -16.01 20.53
CA GLN A 939 -3.02 -16.26 19.10
C GLN A 939 -1.97 -17.37 18.90
N GLY A 940 -1.30 -17.82 19.97
CA GLY A 940 -0.25 -18.83 19.89
C GLY A 940 0.92 -18.38 19.03
N TYR A 941 1.27 -19.16 18.01
CA TYR A 941 2.37 -18.86 17.07
C TYR A 941 1.87 -18.46 15.67
N VAL A 942 0.61 -18.05 15.53
CA VAL A 942 -0.01 -17.61 14.25
C VAL A 942 0.46 -16.21 13.85
N GLU A 943 0.46 -15.29 14.80
CA GLU A 943 0.87 -13.89 14.64
C GLU A 943 2.32 -13.74 15.13
N ARG A 944 3.17 -13.10 14.32
CA ARG A 944 4.62 -13.00 14.55
C ARG A 944 5.04 -11.55 14.69
N PHE A 945 5.70 -11.17 15.78
CA PHE A 945 6.16 -9.80 16.06
C PHE A 945 7.69 -9.60 15.96
N GLY A 946 8.47 -10.69 15.86
CA GLY A 946 9.93 -10.62 16.02
C GLY A 946 10.66 -9.89 14.90
N LEU A 947 11.68 -9.11 15.27
CA LEU A 947 12.78 -8.75 14.37
C LEU A 947 13.54 -10.01 13.92
N TYR A 948 13.66 -11.01 14.79
CA TYR A 948 14.14 -12.36 14.45
C TYR A 948 12.96 -13.34 14.36
N GLN A 949 12.91 -14.09 13.26
CA GLN A 949 12.02 -15.24 13.13
C GLN A 949 12.52 -16.39 14.02
N VAL A 950 11.61 -17.07 14.72
CA VAL A 950 11.90 -18.31 15.45
C VAL A 950 11.25 -19.50 14.75
N ASP A 951 12.03 -20.57 14.56
CA ASP A 951 11.50 -21.88 14.17
C ASP A 951 11.04 -22.64 15.43
N PHE A 952 9.72 -22.71 15.64
CA PHE A 952 9.12 -23.44 16.76
C PHE A 952 8.99 -24.96 16.50
N SER A 953 9.31 -25.44 15.31
CA SER A 953 9.40 -26.87 14.99
C SER A 953 10.78 -27.45 15.30
N ASP A 954 11.83 -26.63 15.15
CA ASP A 954 13.20 -26.95 15.56
C ASP A 954 13.34 -27.02 17.09
N PRO A 955 13.81 -28.13 17.68
CA PRO A 955 14.13 -28.23 19.10
C PRO A 955 15.13 -27.18 19.60
N ALA A 956 16.04 -26.69 18.74
CA ALA A 956 17.00 -25.65 19.12
C ALA A 956 16.43 -24.22 19.05
N ARG A 957 15.17 -24.05 18.58
CA ARG A 957 14.51 -22.74 18.44
C ARG A 957 15.36 -21.73 17.68
N THR A 958 15.93 -22.15 16.54
CA THR A 958 16.83 -21.32 15.72
C THR A 958 16.19 -19.96 15.42
N ARG A 959 16.95 -18.88 15.67
CA ARG A 959 16.55 -17.49 15.44
C ARG A 959 17.23 -16.92 14.21
N THR A 960 16.46 -16.40 13.25
CA THR A 960 16.96 -15.90 11.96
C THR A 960 16.52 -14.44 11.74
N PRO A 961 17.42 -13.50 11.43
CA PRO A 961 17.06 -12.09 11.27
C PRO A 961 16.14 -11.87 10.06
N ARG A 962 15.08 -11.08 10.24
CA ARG A 962 14.26 -10.55 9.12
C ARG A 962 14.86 -9.26 8.57
N LYS A 963 14.40 -8.79 7.40
CA LYS A 963 14.85 -7.51 6.80
C LYS A 963 14.67 -6.34 7.79
N SER A 964 13.61 -6.32 8.58
CA SER A 964 13.40 -5.31 9.64
C SER A 964 14.50 -5.26 10.71
N ALA A 965 15.17 -6.37 11.05
CA ALA A 965 16.28 -6.39 11.99
C ALA A 965 17.45 -5.52 11.50
N PHE A 966 17.77 -5.60 10.21
CA PHE A 966 18.83 -4.80 9.60
C PHE A 966 18.47 -3.32 9.51
N VAL A 967 17.22 -2.99 9.17
CA VAL A 967 16.75 -1.60 9.16
C VAL A 967 16.76 -1.01 10.57
N TYR A 968 16.32 -1.76 11.57
CA TYR A 968 16.38 -1.32 12.97
C TYR A 968 17.83 -1.10 13.43
N LYS A 969 18.74 -2.06 13.17
CA LYS A 969 20.18 -1.90 13.41
C LYS A 969 20.73 -0.63 12.75
N HIS A 970 20.36 -0.34 11.50
CA HIS A 970 20.81 0.84 10.78
C HIS A 970 20.36 2.14 11.48
N ILE A 971 19.11 2.19 11.95
CA ILE A 971 18.57 3.33 12.69
C ILE A 971 19.30 3.50 14.03
N VAL A 972 19.50 2.42 14.80
CA VAL A 972 20.22 2.45 16.09
C VAL A 972 21.67 2.92 15.90
N LYS A 973 22.37 2.42 14.89
CA LYS A 973 23.76 2.78 14.59
C LYS A 973 23.92 4.24 14.18
N HIS A 974 23.10 4.70 13.23
CA HIS A 974 23.29 6.01 12.60
C HIS A 974 22.49 7.14 13.27
N ARG A 975 21.53 6.78 14.13
CA ARG A 975 20.62 7.68 14.86
C ARG A 975 19.77 8.54 13.93
N TYR A 976 19.42 8.07 12.72
CA TYR A 976 18.44 8.71 11.83
C TYR A 976 17.65 7.67 11.02
N VAL A 977 16.53 8.09 10.41
CA VAL A 977 15.73 7.24 9.51
C VAL A 977 16.25 7.37 8.09
N ASP A 978 16.82 6.29 7.57
CA ASP A 978 17.20 6.17 6.17
C ASP A 978 16.12 5.38 5.41
N TYR A 979 15.55 6.01 4.38
CA TYR A 979 14.52 5.42 3.53
C TYR A 979 15.08 4.70 2.29
N GLU A 980 16.28 5.10 1.83
CA GLU A 980 16.95 4.48 0.69
C GLU A 980 17.71 3.21 1.13
N TYR A 981 18.11 3.12 2.40
CA TYR A 981 18.75 1.92 2.95
C TYR A 981 17.87 0.66 2.81
N LEU A 982 18.47 -0.37 2.20
CA LEU A 982 18.01 -1.75 2.20
C LEU A 982 19.20 -2.66 2.53
N PRO A 983 19.00 -3.80 3.23
CA PRO A 983 20.09 -4.69 3.57
C PRO A 983 20.66 -5.41 2.35
N GLU A 984 21.96 -5.21 2.09
CA GLU A 984 22.73 -5.91 1.05
C GLU A 984 22.90 -7.42 1.32
N SER A 985 22.68 -7.85 2.57
CA SER A 985 22.92 -9.18 3.09
C SER A 985 21.85 -9.56 4.11
N MET A 986 21.41 -10.82 4.09
CA MET A 986 20.56 -11.41 5.13
C MET A 986 21.37 -12.12 6.24
N THR A 987 22.70 -11.97 6.24
CA THR A 987 23.59 -12.42 7.32
C THR A 987 23.90 -11.26 8.24
N MET A 988 23.62 -11.44 9.54
CA MET A 988 23.90 -10.44 10.57
C MET A 988 25.31 -10.61 11.14
N THR A 989 25.88 -9.51 11.61
CA THR A 989 27.19 -9.43 12.27
C THR A 989 27.10 -8.53 13.49
N ILE A 990 28.07 -8.64 14.40
CA ILE A 990 28.27 -7.68 15.50
C ILE A 990 29.27 -6.64 15.01
N ASP A 991 28.96 -5.36 15.20
CA ASP A 991 29.82 -4.25 14.78
C ASP A 991 30.92 -3.99 15.83
N ASP A 992 32.09 -3.51 15.40
CA ASP A 992 33.19 -3.17 16.31
C ASP A 992 32.74 -2.18 17.39
N GLY A 993 32.86 -2.59 18.66
CA GLY A 993 32.44 -1.81 19.83
C GLY A 993 31.20 -2.34 20.56
N HIS A 994 30.50 -3.34 19.99
CA HIS A 994 29.37 -4.04 20.62
C HIS A 994 29.72 -5.48 21.03
#